data_AF-A0A345E5G4-F1
#
_entry.id   AF-A0A345E5G4-F1
#
_cell.length_a   1.000
_cell.length_b   1.000
_cell.length_c   1.000
_cell.angle_alpha   90.00
_cell.angle_beta   90.00
_cell.angle_gamma   90.00
#
_symmetry.space_group_name_H-M   'P 1'
#
loop_
_entity.id
_entity.type
_entity.pdbx_description
1 polymer ?
#
loop_
_entity_poly.entity_id
_entity_poly.type
_entity_poly.pdbx_seq_one_letter_code
_entity_poly.pdbx_strand_id
1 'polypeptide(L)'
;MIGPLAPLVLVVVLALPVVLSPVSRRADLLVSRLAVPIFGDYVGRSSRRSWQLERLRATHVGTTHRVFASRTLFISGLAGVCGAILGVYVATWLVDLFSISRESILAVVPPALSFLAGLTRLQDLTLLGLFVLFLFFGATLGTALALGTYWARWAYLDQLANARASEIEATLPRTIAFVYALSRSGMPFPKVLDTLARNEDIYGEAAREVGVAVRDMNTFSTDILTAVERTAERTPSEGLSEFADNLASVLGSGRNLSSFLRDQYERYQEEAEAQQEQYLELVSTLAEVYVTVLVAGPLFFITVLVVIGLVIEDTISIVRFVGYIGIPLASAGFVVYIDSLTQHETALTDVSRDVGNVLGVPGGDGAAARSDGGVAVFGDDGGDGLWRRNAERLAAYDRLRALRSWANAPLRSVLEHPWISFVVTVPLGVGWVLYRAVPIPLGPSALQTLDLPVIEATIFVMTVFAVLHEVHKRRVRAIERAVPDFLSRLASVNEAGMSVVESLRRVADTDLGGLEAEVERTRRDVRWGADVSTAFRRFAARTRVRMVAQAVTLITNAMSASGDIAPVLRIAADEAQATRRLRRERQQEMLTYILVIYISVFVFLGIIAALTVAFIPAVQEAGGTAAPAANAPGTGVTGAFTGTDVNTSAYELLFFHISAVQAVCSGLIAGQLAEGGVADGVKHAAGLLVLTYLVFAFVLL
;
A
#
# COMPACT_ATOMS: atom_id res chain seq x y z
N MET A 1 -12.31 -31.89 -33.75
CA MET A 1 -11.50 -31.53 -32.57
C MET A 1 -12.15 -30.48 -31.65
N ILE A 2 -13.44 -30.13 -31.79
CA ILE A 2 -14.11 -29.09 -30.95
C ILE A 2 -14.91 -29.70 -29.78
N GLY A 3 -15.23 -31.00 -29.84
CA GLY A 3 -16.00 -31.72 -28.81
C GLY A 3 -15.47 -31.66 -27.37
N PRO A 4 -14.15 -31.82 -27.11
CA PRO A 4 -13.64 -31.85 -25.73
C PRO A 4 -13.49 -30.47 -25.09
N LEU A 5 -13.66 -29.36 -25.82
CA LEU A 5 -13.51 -27.99 -25.29
C LEU A 5 -14.85 -27.31 -24.98
N ALA A 6 -15.99 -27.86 -25.43
CA ALA A 6 -17.31 -27.27 -25.21
C ALA A 6 -17.68 -27.04 -23.73
N PRO A 7 -17.39 -27.97 -22.78
CA PRO A 7 -17.64 -27.70 -21.36
C PRO A 7 -16.73 -26.60 -20.78
N LEU A 8 -15.54 -26.39 -21.34
CA LEU A 8 -14.62 -25.32 -20.90
C LEU A 8 -15.12 -23.96 -21.39
N VAL A 9 -15.65 -23.89 -22.62
CA VAL A 9 -16.38 -22.71 -23.12
C VAL A 9 -17.59 -22.40 -22.25
N LEU A 10 -18.34 -23.43 -21.81
CA LEU A 10 -19.47 -23.25 -20.88
C LEU A 10 -19.02 -22.67 -19.53
N VAL A 11 -17.89 -23.13 -18.97
CA VAL A 11 -17.31 -22.55 -17.74
C VAL A 11 -16.95 -21.08 -17.95
N VAL A 12 -16.31 -20.73 -19.07
CA VAL A 12 -15.97 -19.34 -19.39
C VAL A 12 -17.22 -18.49 -19.52
N VAL A 13 -18.26 -18.96 -20.21
CA VAL A 13 -19.53 -18.24 -20.37
C VAL A 13 -20.27 -18.08 -19.05
N LEU A 14 -20.26 -19.09 -18.18
CA LEU A 14 -20.88 -19.03 -16.85
C LEU A 14 -20.09 -18.11 -15.91
N ALA A 15 -18.75 -18.13 -15.94
CA ALA A 15 -17.92 -17.28 -15.09
C ALA A 15 -17.86 -15.82 -15.56
N LEU A 16 -18.05 -15.55 -16.86
CA LEU A 16 -17.94 -14.23 -17.48
C LEU A 16 -18.73 -13.12 -16.76
N PRO A 17 -20.02 -13.29 -16.39
CA PRO A 17 -20.79 -12.25 -15.73
C PRO A 17 -20.28 -11.94 -14.32
N VAL A 18 -19.71 -12.93 -13.63
CA VAL A 18 -19.14 -12.75 -12.29
C VAL A 18 -17.80 -12.03 -12.36
N VAL A 19 -16.93 -12.45 -13.28
CA VAL A 19 -15.61 -11.85 -13.51
C VAL A 19 -15.74 -10.41 -14.04
N LEU A 20 -16.76 -10.11 -14.84
CA LEU A 20 -17.03 -8.76 -15.34
C LEU A 20 -17.80 -7.88 -14.34
N SER A 21 -18.31 -8.44 -13.24
CA SER A 21 -19.09 -7.67 -12.26
C SER A 21 -18.36 -6.46 -11.62
N PRO A 22 -17.04 -6.49 -11.33
CA PRO A 22 -16.34 -5.30 -10.83
C PRO A 22 -16.14 -4.20 -11.89
N VAL A 23 -16.17 -4.52 -13.19
CA VAL A 23 -15.85 -3.57 -14.27
C VAL A 23 -17.09 -3.09 -15.02
N SER A 24 -18.18 -3.87 -15.02
CA SER A 24 -19.39 -3.58 -15.79
C SER A 24 -20.64 -3.55 -14.92
N ARG A 25 -21.26 -2.38 -14.82
CA ARG A 25 -22.56 -2.17 -14.16
C ARG A 25 -23.66 -3.07 -14.72
N ARG A 26 -23.61 -3.41 -16.01
CA ARG A 26 -24.58 -4.32 -16.63
C ARG A 26 -24.43 -5.75 -16.13
N ALA A 27 -23.20 -6.23 -16.01
CA ALA A 27 -22.91 -7.56 -15.46
C ALA A 27 -23.31 -7.63 -13.98
N ASP A 28 -22.99 -6.58 -13.21
CA ASP A 28 -23.37 -6.44 -11.80
C ASP A 28 -24.89 -6.53 -11.56
N LEU A 29 -25.66 -5.81 -12.38
CA LEU A 29 -27.13 -5.84 -12.32
C LEU A 29 -27.70 -7.19 -12.77
N LEU A 30 -27.11 -7.84 -13.78
CA LEU A 30 -27.54 -9.18 -14.22
C LEU A 30 -27.38 -10.20 -13.10
N VAL A 31 -26.22 -10.23 -12.44
CA VAL A 31 -25.99 -11.13 -11.30
C VAL A 31 -26.97 -10.84 -10.18
N SER A 32 -27.19 -9.58 -9.83
CA SER A 32 -28.14 -9.18 -8.78
C SER A 32 -29.58 -9.58 -9.10
N ARG A 33 -30.02 -9.39 -10.36
CA ARG A 33 -31.37 -9.75 -10.82
C ARG A 33 -31.62 -11.25 -10.82
N LEU A 34 -30.59 -12.06 -11.08
CA LEU A 34 -30.70 -13.52 -11.01
C LEU A 34 -30.64 -14.02 -9.56
N ALA A 35 -29.78 -13.44 -8.73
CA ALA A 35 -29.52 -13.92 -7.38
C ALA A 35 -30.68 -13.64 -6.40
N VAL A 36 -31.26 -12.44 -6.43
CA VAL A 36 -32.27 -12.01 -5.43
C VAL A 36 -33.56 -12.85 -5.49
N PRO A 37 -34.14 -13.17 -6.65
CA PRO A 37 -35.32 -14.04 -6.70
C PRO A 37 -35.05 -15.47 -6.25
N ILE A 38 -33.85 -16.01 -6.52
CA ILE A 38 -33.50 -17.40 -6.20
C ILE A 38 -33.21 -17.58 -4.70
N PHE A 39 -32.43 -16.67 -4.11
CA PHE A 39 -31.90 -16.83 -2.74
C PHE A 39 -32.42 -15.80 -1.74
N GLY A 40 -33.21 -14.81 -2.17
CA GLY A 40 -33.64 -13.68 -1.34
C GLY A 40 -34.43 -14.07 -0.11
N ASP A 41 -35.26 -15.11 -0.22
CA ASP A 41 -36.14 -15.55 0.88
C ASP A 41 -35.40 -16.46 1.87
N TYR A 42 -34.43 -17.24 1.38
CA TYR A 42 -33.56 -18.07 2.22
C TYR A 42 -32.68 -17.22 3.14
N VAL A 43 -32.05 -16.18 2.58
CA VAL A 43 -31.18 -15.25 3.32
C VAL A 43 -31.95 -14.49 4.39
N GLY A 44 -33.18 -14.08 4.09
CA GLY A 44 -34.03 -13.30 5.00
C GLY A 44 -34.37 -14.02 6.31
N ARG A 45 -34.36 -15.37 6.32
CA ARG A 45 -34.66 -16.21 7.49
C ARG A 45 -33.43 -16.83 8.16
N SER A 46 -32.22 -16.50 7.70
CA SER A 46 -30.99 -17.12 8.20
C SER A 46 -30.68 -16.71 9.65
N SER A 47 -30.23 -17.67 10.47
CA SER A 47 -29.79 -17.42 11.86
C SER A 47 -28.53 -16.53 11.94
N ARG A 48 -27.75 -16.47 10.86
CA ARG A 48 -26.52 -15.65 10.75
C ARG A 48 -26.80 -14.18 10.36
N ARG A 49 -28.06 -13.79 10.21
CA ARG A 49 -28.45 -12.47 9.69
C ARG A 49 -27.93 -11.30 10.54
N SER A 50 -27.96 -11.41 11.88
CA SER A 50 -27.49 -10.34 12.77
C SER A 50 -26.02 -10.02 12.55
N TRP A 51 -25.16 -11.04 12.64
CA TRP A 51 -23.73 -10.94 12.39
C TRP A 51 -23.40 -10.45 10.98
N GLN A 52 -24.16 -10.87 9.96
CA GLN A 52 -23.95 -10.41 8.58
C GLN A 52 -24.35 -8.94 8.38
N LEU A 53 -25.42 -8.50 9.06
CA LEU A 53 -25.87 -7.10 9.05
C LEU A 53 -24.85 -6.20 9.73
N GLU A 54 -24.30 -6.64 10.86
CA GLU A 54 -23.28 -5.94 11.62
C GLU A 54 -22.05 -5.63 10.76
N ARG A 55 -21.52 -6.63 10.04
CA ARG A 55 -20.38 -6.45 9.11
C ARG A 55 -20.68 -5.53 7.94
N LEU A 56 -21.90 -5.58 7.40
CA LEU A 56 -22.30 -4.68 6.31
C LEU A 56 -22.47 -3.23 6.78
N ARG A 57 -22.96 -3.04 8.02
CA ARG A 57 -23.03 -1.72 8.66
C ARG A 57 -21.62 -1.20 8.94
N ALA A 58 -20.77 -2.02 9.54
CA ALA A 58 -19.38 -1.71 9.82
C ALA A 58 -18.59 -1.26 8.58
N THR A 59 -18.91 -1.76 7.39
CA THR A 59 -18.19 -1.46 6.14
C THR A 59 -18.82 -0.36 5.29
N HIS A 60 -19.96 0.22 5.69
CA HIS A 60 -20.72 1.20 4.89
C HIS A 60 -20.98 0.77 3.43
N VAL A 61 -21.08 -0.53 3.17
CA VAL A 61 -21.36 -1.02 1.82
C VAL A 61 -22.76 -0.57 1.40
N GLY A 62 -22.85 0.17 0.29
CA GLY A 62 -24.11 0.73 -0.25
C GLY A 62 -25.11 -0.29 -0.79
N THR A 63 -25.05 -1.55 -0.33
CA THR A 63 -25.95 -2.63 -0.74
C THR A 63 -26.68 -3.20 0.48
N THR A 64 -27.93 -3.58 0.30
CA THR A 64 -28.70 -4.20 1.38
C THR A 64 -28.21 -5.63 1.64
N HIS A 65 -28.35 -6.09 2.89
CA HIS A 65 -28.02 -7.47 3.28
C HIS A 65 -28.64 -8.52 2.36
N ARG A 66 -29.91 -8.35 2.00
CA ARG A 66 -30.61 -9.26 1.08
C ARG A 66 -29.88 -9.37 -0.25
N VAL A 67 -29.46 -8.25 -0.84
CA VAL A 67 -28.76 -8.26 -2.15
C VAL A 67 -27.38 -8.91 -2.01
N PHE A 68 -26.59 -8.51 -1.02
CA PHE A 68 -25.22 -8.99 -0.88
C PHE A 68 -25.16 -10.49 -0.58
N ALA A 69 -25.93 -10.96 0.40
CA ALA A 69 -25.91 -12.36 0.79
C ALA A 69 -26.52 -13.27 -0.29
N SER A 70 -27.59 -12.85 -0.99
CA SER A 70 -28.12 -13.61 -2.13
C SER A 70 -27.12 -13.68 -3.27
N ARG A 71 -26.42 -12.58 -3.57
CA ARG A 71 -25.35 -12.56 -4.59
C ARG A 71 -24.18 -13.47 -4.21
N THR A 72 -23.77 -13.48 -2.95
CA THR A 72 -22.70 -14.35 -2.47
C THR A 72 -23.07 -15.81 -2.62
N LEU A 73 -24.30 -16.22 -2.27
CA LEU A 73 -24.78 -17.58 -2.48
C LEU A 73 -24.84 -17.96 -3.96
N PHE A 74 -25.32 -17.05 -4.82
CA PHE A 74 -25.36 -17.28 -6.26
C PHE A 74 -23.97 -17.46 -6.86
N ILE A 75 -23.01 -16.59 -6.50
CA ILE A 75 -21.63 -16.68 -6.96
C ILE A 75 -20.95 -17.95 -6.45
N SER A 76 -21.15 -18.34 -5.19
CA SER A 76 -20.62 -19.61 -4.67
C SER A 76 -21.22 -20.82 -5.38
N GLY A 77 -22.53 -20.80 -5.69
CA GLY A 77 -23.19 -21.86 -6.45
C GLY A 77 -22.60 -21.99 -7.86
N LEU A 78 -22.41 -20.85 -8.53
CA LEU A 78 -21.81 -20.80 -9.86
C LEU A 78 -20.36 -21.27 -9.86
N ALA A 79 -19.57 -20.86 -8.86
CA ALA A 79 -18.21 -21.34 -8.65
C ALA A 79 -18.17 -22.85 -8.41
N GLY A 80 -19.17 -23.40 -7.71
CA GLY A 80 -19.31 -24.84 -7.52
C GLY A 80 -19.61 -25.59 -8.81
N VAL A 81 -20.50 -25.07 -9.65
CA VAL A 81 -20.78 -25.66 -10.98
C VAL A 81 -19.54 -25.60 -11.88
N CYS A 82 -18.85 -24.46 -11.92
CA CYS A 82 -17.61 -24.30 -12.68
C CYS A 82 -16.52 -25.25 -12.16
N GLY A 83 -16.39 -25.37 -10.83
CA GLY A 83 -15.47 -26.27 -10.17
C GLY A 83 -15.75 -27.74 -10.44
N ALA A 84 -17.02 -28.14 -10.51
CA ALA A 84 -17.38 -29.51 -10.86
C ALA A 84 -16.98 -29.85 -12.29
N ILE A 85 -17.19 -28.93 -13.24
CA ILE A 85 -16.76 -29.11 -14.63
C ILE A 85 -15.23 -29.18 -14.73
N LEU A 86 -14.51 -28.26 -14.07
CA LEU A 86 -13.05 -28.28 -14.00
C LEU A 86 -12.52 -29.55 -13.35
N GLY A 87 -13.21 -30.09 -12.35
CA GLY A 87 -12.81 -31.31 -11.65
C GLY A 87 -12.78 -32.52 -12.58
N VAL A 88 -13.74 -32.61 -13.51
CA VAL A 88 -13.75 -33.66 -14.55
C VAL A 88 -12.54 -33.53 -15.49
N TYR A 89 -12.14 -32.30 -15.85
CA TYR A 89 -10.94 -32.08 -16.66
C TYR A 89 -9.64 -32.40 -15.91
N VAL A 90 -9.55 -32.01 -14.64
CA VAL A 90 -8.39 -32.35 -13.79
C VAL A 90 -8.27 -33.86 -13.65
N ALA A 91 -9.39 -34.57 -13.46
CA ALA A 91 -9.39 -36.03 -13.42
C ALA A 91 -8.97 -36.65 -14.76
N THR A 92 -9.40 -36.08 -15.89
CA THR A 92 -8.98 -36.52 -17.23
C THR A 92 -7.48 -36.30 -17.42
N TRP A 93 -6.97 -35.11 -17.08
CA TRP A 93 -5.54 -34.78 -17.13
C TRP A 93 -4.71 -35.67 -16.21
N LEU A 94 -5.23 -36.02 -15.03
CA LEU A 94 -4.55 -36.92 -14.08
C LEU A 94 -4.47 -38.35 -14.66
N VAL A 95 -5.54 -38.85 -15.27
CA VAL A 95 -5.53 -40.13 -15.99
C VAL A 95 -4.51 -40.11 -17.15
N ASP A 96 -4.41 -39.01 -17.88
CA ASP A 96 -3.42 -38.82 -18.96
C ASP A 96 -1.99 -38.69 -18.43
N LEU A 97 -1.76 -37.99 -17.31
CA LEU A 97 -0.44 -37.78 -16.70
C LEU A 97 0.16 -39.10 -16.19
N PHE A 98 -0.68 -40.01 -15.70
CA PHE A 98 -0.29 -41.36 -15.29
C PHE A 98 -0.37 -42.39 -16.44
N SER A 99 -0.54 -41.94 -17.70
CA SER A 99 -0.55 -42.82 -18.87
C SER A 99 0.83 -43.34 -19.31
N ILE A 100 1.86 -43.17 -18.47
CA ILE A 100 3.18 -43.73 -18.69
C ILE A 100 3.09 -45.26 -18.59
N SER A 101 3.40 -45.95 -19.69
CA SER A 101 3.32 -47.40 -19.75
C SER A 101 4.16 -48.05 -18.64
N ARG A 102 3.60 -49.03 -17.93
CA ARG A 102 4.27 -49.76 -16.83
C ARG A 102 5.65 -50.29 -17.25
N GLU A 103 5.78 -50.68 -18.52
CA GLU A 103 7.01 -51.16 -19.15
C GLU A 103 8.08 -50.07 -19.24
N SER A 104 7.70 -48.82 -19.57
CA SER A 104 8.63 -47.69 -19.66
C SER A 104 9.16 -47.20 -18.29
N ILE A 105 8.38 -47.34 -17.21
CA ILE A 105 8.84 -47.00 -15.85
C ILE A 105 9.80 -48.07 -15.31
N LEU A 106 9.48 -49.36 -15.51
CA LEU A 106 10.33 -50.48 -15.06
C LEU A 106 11.68 -50.55 -15.81
N ALA A 107 11.75 -49.97 -17.02
CA ALA A 107 12.99 -49.92 -17.80
C ALA A 107 14.01 -48.87 -17.32
N VAL A 108 13.56 -47.83 -16.59
CA VAL A 108 14.40 -46.67 -16.22
C VAL A 108 14.59 -46.55 -14.69
N VAL A 109 13.70 -47.14 -13.89
CA VAL A 109 13.68 -46.97 -12.44
C VAL A 109 14.39 -48.12 -11.71
N PRO A 110 15.31 -47.85 -10.75
CA PRO A 110 15.97 -48.88 -9.94
C PRO A 110 14.96 -49.77 -9.18
N PRO A 111 15.28 -51.06 -8.89
CA PRO A 111 14.33 -52.02 -8.31
C PRO A 111 13.64 -51.57 -7.02
N ALA A 112 14.32 -50.74 -6.21
CA ALA A 112 13.80 -50.21 -4.95
C ALA A 112 12.61 -49.23 -5.11
N LEU A 113 12.46 -48.62 -6.28
CA LEU A 113 11.40 -47.64 -6.60
C LEU A 113 10.29 -48.24 -7.49
N SER A 114 10.30 -49.56 -7.70
CA SER A 114 9.29 -50.30 -8.48
C SER A 114 7.86 -50.21 -7.91
N PHE A 115 7.69 -49.78 -6.66
CA PHE A 115 6.38 -49.49 -6.07
C PHE A 115 5.65 -48.35 -6.79
N LEU A 116 6.37 -47.42 -7.42
CA LEU A 116 5.81 -46.33 -8.24
C LEU A 116 5.08 -46.88 -9.48
N ALA A 117 5.51 -48.03 -10.01
CA ALA A 117 4.79 -48.70 -11.09
C ALA A 117 3.41 -49.21 -10.65
N GLY A 118 3.15 -49.35 -9.34
CA GLY A 118 1.83 -49.66 -8.79
C GLY A 118 0.80 -48.53 -8.96
N LEU A 119 1.25 -47.29 -9.19
CA LEU A 119 0.39 -46.13 -9.47
C LEU A 119 -0.26 -46.20 -10.87
N THR A 120 0.27 -47.03 -11.78
CA THR A 120 -0.27 -47.22 -13.14
C THR A 120 -1.58 -48.03 -13.20
N ARG A 121 -2.03 -48.61 -12.07
CA ARG A 121 -3.33 -49.32 -11.94
C ARG A 121 -4.57 -48.45 -12.20
N LEU A 122 -4.41 -47.13 -12.34
CA LEU A 122 -5.48 -46.22 -12.75
C LEU A 122 -6.04 -46.53 -14.16
N GLN A 123 -5.29 -47.29 -14.98
CA GLN A 123 -5.70 -47.68 -16.34
C GLN A 123 -6.67 -48.89 -16.40
N ASP A 124 -6.75 -49.71 -15.35
CA ASP A 124 -7.64 -50.88 -15.29
C ASP A 124 -9.06 -50.54 -14.75
N LEU A 125 -9.36 -49.24 -14.60
CA LEU A 125 -10.65 -48.80 -14.09
C LEU A 125 -11.77 -49.17 -15.08
N THR A 126 -12.74 -49.95 -14.61
CA THR A 126 -13.98 -50.20 -15.35
C THR A 126 -14.71 -48.89 -15.64
N LEU A 127 -15.66 -48.88 -16.59
CA LEU A 127 -16.50 -47.70 -16.87
C LEU A 127 -17.14 -47.12 -15.59
N LEU A 128 -17.50 -47.98 -14.64
CA LEU A 128 -18.00 -47.58 -13.33
C LEU A 128 -16.91 -46.88 -12.49
N GLY A 129 -15.67 -47.38 -12.51
CA GLY A 129 -14.53 -46.76 -11.82
C GLY A 129 -14.20 -45.36 -12.33
N LEU A 130 -14.22 -45.15 -13.66
CA LEU A 130 -14.05 -43.82 -14.26
C LEU A 130 -15.20 -42.87 -13.90
N PHE A 131 -16.45 -43.35 -13.89
CA PHE A 131 -17.60 -42.55 -13.48
C PHE A 131 -17.48 -42.10 -12.02
N VAL A 132 -17.11 -43.00 -11.11
CA VAL A 132 -16.90 -42.67 -9.69
C VAL A 132 -15.74 -41.69 -9.52
N LEU A 133 -14.65 -41.85 -10.27
CA LEU A 133 -13.51 -40.93 -10.24
C LEU A 133 -13.92 -39.52 -10.68
N PHE A 134 -14.61 -39.38 -11.80
CA PHE A 134 -15.08 -38.09 -12.29
C PHE A 134 -16.12 -37.45 -11.37
N LEU A 135 -17.04 -38.23 -10.82
CA LEU A 135 -18.00 -37.76 -9.82
C LEU A 135 -17.26 -37.27 -8.56
N PHE A 136 -16.24 -38.00 -8.10
CA PHE A 136 -15.45 -37.63 -6.93
C PHE A 136 -14.68 -36.33 -7.16
N PHE A 137 -13.91 -36.22 -8.24
CA PHE A 137 -13.16 -35.00 -8.56
C PHE A 137 -14.07 -33.80 -8.85
N GLY A 138 -15.19 -34.02 -9.54
CA GLY A 138 -16.19 -32.98 -9.79
C GLY A 138 -16.87 -32.51 -8.49
N ALA A 139 -17.32 -33.44 -7.64
CA ALA A 139 -17.96 -33.09 -6.37
C ALA A 139 -16.98 -32.43 -5.39
N THR A 140 -15.74 -32.92 -5.31
CA THR A 140 -14.71 -32.35 -4.41
C THR A 140 -14.29 -30.96 -4.86
N LEU A 141 -13.90 -30.77 -6.12
CA LEU A 141 -13.47 -29.47 -6.62
C LEU A 141 -14.62 -28.46 -6.67
N GLY A 142 -15.83 -28.91 -7.05
CA GLY A 142 -17.04 -28.09 -7.00
C GLY A 142 -17.39 -27.64 -5.59
N THR A 143 -17.42 -28.55 -4.62
CA THR A 143 -17.72 -28.20 -3.23
C THR A 143 -16.64 -27.31 -2.62
N ALA A 144 -15.36 -27.58 -2.90
CA ALA A 144 -14.24 -26.78 -2.44
C ALA A 144 -14.31 -25.35 -2.98
N LEU A 145 -14.58 -25.17 -4.28
CA LEU A 145 -14.72 -23.83 -4.88
C LEU A 145 -15.98 -23.11 -4.41
N ALA A 146 -17.10 -23.81 -4.21
CA ALA A 146 -18.31 -23.21 -3.66
C ALA A 146 -18.11 -22.68 -2.23
N LEU A 147 -17.63 -23.54 -1.34
CA LEU A 147 -17.36 -23.18 0.06
C LEU A 147 -16.24 -22.15 0.17
N GLY A 148 -15.16 -22.32 -0.60
CA GLY A 148 -14.04 -21.38 -0.66
C GLY A 148 -14.45 -20.00 -1.12
N THR A 149 -15.28 -19.90 -2.17
CA THR A 149 -15.79 -18.61 -2.66
C THR A 149 -16.75 -17.96 -1.65
N TYR A 150 -17.62 -18.75 -1.02
CA TYR A 150 -18.49 -18.24 0.04
C TYR A 150 -17.68 -17.68 1.22
N TRP A 151 -16.72 -18.47 1.71
CA TRP A 151 -15.85 -18.08 2.82
C TRP A 151 -15.01 -16.86 2.46
N ALA A 152 -14.34 -16.85 1.30
CA ALA A 152 -13.51 -15.74 0.84
C ALA A 152 -14.29 -14.43 0.71
N ARG A 153 -15.55 -14.46 0.23
CA ARG A 153 -16.37 -13.25 0.11
C ARG A 153 -16.76 -12.64 1.46
N TRP A 154 -17.02 -13.47 2.47
CA TRP A 154 -17.27 -12.97 3.83
C TRP A 154 -16.00 -12.56 4.55
N ALA A 155 -14.90 -13.31 4.38
CA ALA A 155 -13.58 -12.96 4.90
C ALA A 155 -13.07 -11.63 4.33
N TYR A 156 -13.36 -11.36 3.05
CA TYR A 156 -13.05 -10.07 2.42
C TYR A 156 -13.81 -8.90 3.08
N LEU A 157 -15.09 -9.08 3.42
CA LEU A 157 -15.82 -8.06 4.18
C LEU A 157 -15.24 -7.86 5.58
N ASP A 158 -14.78 -8.93 6.23
CA ASP A 158 -14.14 -8.82 7.54
C ASP A 158 -12.83 -8.05 7.47
N GLN A 159 -12.01 -8.33 6.45
CA GLN A 159 -10.79 -7.56 6.21
C GLN A 159 -11.10 -6.08 5.96
N LEU A 160 -12.14 -5.77 5.18
CA LEU A 160 -12.59 -4.39 4.97
C LEU A 160 -13.09 -3.73 6.26
N ALA A 161 -13.85 -4.46 7.09
CA ALA A 161 -14.36 -3.95 8.36
C ALA A 161 -13.21 -3.64 9.32
N ASN A 162 -12.23 -4.55 9.43
CA ASN A 162 -11.06 -4.38 10.27
C ASN A 162 -10.15 -3.26 9.76
N ALA A 163 -9.95 -3.16 8.44
CA ALA A 163 -9.20 -2.07 7.83
C ALA A 163 -9.86 -0.71 8.17
N ARG A 164 -11.18 -0.61 8.02
CA ARG A 164 -11.93 0.60 8.38
C ARG A 164 -11.90 0.89 9.89
N ALA A 165 -12.00 -0.12 10.74
CA ALA A 165 -11.87 0.03 12.18
C ALA A 165 -10.52 0.65 12.55
N SER A 166 -9.44 0.14 11.93
CA SER A 166 -8.11 0.73 12.08
C SER A 166 -8.02 2.16 11.56
N GLU A 167 -8.66 2.50 10.44
CA GLU A 167 -8.68 3.87 9.92
C GLU A 167 -9.41 4.85 10.86
N ILE A 168 -10.50 4.39 11.50
CA ILE A 168 -11.21 5.14 12.53
C ILE A 168 -10.28 5.37 13.73
N GLU A 169 -9.66 4.30 14.24
CA GLU A 169 -8.74 4.37 15.38
C GLU A 169 -7.57 5.35 15.12
N ALA A 170 -6.94 5.26 13.94
CA ALA A 170 -5.83 6.14 13.53
C ALA A 170 -6.23 7.63 13.35
N THR A 171 -7.52 7.91 13.18
CA THR A 171 -8.05 9.28 13.04
C THR A 171 -8.73 9.80 14.31
N LEU A 172 -8.93 8.95 15.31
CA LEU A 172 -9.65 9.24 16.53
C LEU A 172 -8.99 10.32 17.41
N PRO A 173 -7.68 10.27 17.75
CA PRO A 173 -7.06 11.28 18.62
C PRO A 173 -7.22 12.72 18.10
N ARG A 174 -7.07 12.90 16.78
CA ARG A 174 -7.23 14.21 16.11
C ARG A 174 -8.68 14.66 16.03
N THR A 175 -9.60 13.70 15.86
CA THR A 175 -11.03 13.97 15.86
C THR A 175 -11.48 14.45 17.24
N ILE A 176 -10.99 13.82 18.31
CA ILE A 176 -11.25 14.23 19.68
C ILE A 176 -10.62 15.60 19.96
N ALA A 177 -9.39 15.85 19.50
CA ALA A 177 -8.75 17.17 19.59
C ALA A 177 -9.61 18.28 18.95
N PHE A 178 -10.17 18.02 17.77
CA PHE A 178 -11.07 18.95 17.08
C PHE A 178 -12.36 19.20 17.87
N VAL A 179 -13.00 18.14 18.35
CA VAL A 179 -14.25 18.23 19.13
C VAL A 179 -14.01 18.97 20.44
N TYR A 180 -12.90 18.67 21.14
CA TYR A 180 -12.48 19.35 22.35
C TYR A 180 -12.22 20.84 22.10
N ALA A 181 -11.45 21.18 21.08
CA ALA A 181 -11.10 22.56 20.77
C ALA A 181 -12.34 23.41 20.42
N LEU A 182 -13.23 22.90 19.58
CA LEU A 182 -14.47 23.62 19.24
C LEU A 182 -15.42 23.71 20.44
N SER A 183 -15.57 22.64 21.23
CA SER A 183 -16.40 22.68 22.44
C SER A 183 -15.86 23.70 23.46
N ARG A 184 -14.53 23.80 23.61
CA ARG A 184 -13.88 24.77 24.49
C ARG A 184 -14.07 26.22 24.02
N SER A 185 -14.18 26.45 22.71
CA SER A 185 -14.47 27.77 22.14
C SER A 185 -15.89 28.28 22.40
N GLY A 186 -16.75 27.46 23.03
CA GLY A 186 -18.14 27.79 23.32
C GLY A 186 -19.13 27.43 22.21
N MET A 187 -18.68 26.69 21.18
CA MET A 187 -19.58 26.19 20.14
C MET A 187 -20.56 25.15 20.75
N PRO A 188 -21.88 25.25 20.47
CA PRO A 188 -22.84 24.24 20.90
C PRO A 188 -22.46 22.85 20.39
N PHE A 189 -22.50 21.84 21.25
CA PHE A 189 -22.01 20.50 20.92
C PHE A 189 -22.63 19.85 19.66
N PRO A 190 -23.94 19.95 19.40
CA PRO A 190 -24.51 19.46 18.13
C PRO A 190 -23.88 20.14 16.90
N LYS A 191 -23.52 21.42 17.01
CA LYS A 191 -22.85 22.16 15.94
C LYS A 191 -21.39 21.75 15.78
N VAL A 192 -20.73 21.34 16.86
CA VAL A 192 -19.37 20.75 16.83
C VAL A 192 -19.38 19.48 15.99
N LEU A 193 -20.30 18.55 16.27
CA LEU A 193 -20.43 17.30 15.51
C LEU A 193 -20.76 17.57 14.03
N ASP A 194 -21.70 18.48 13.75
CA ASP A 194 -22.04 18.90 12.38
C ASP A 194 -20.85 19.52 11.63
N THR A 195 -20.00 20.26 12.34
CA THR A 195 -18.80 20.86 11.75
C THR A 195 -17.71 19.81 11.48
N LEU A 196 -17.54 18.83 12.36
CA LEU A 196 -16.64 17.70 12.14
C LEU A 196 -17.07 16.87 10.92
N ALA A 197 -18.36 16.51 10.85
CA ALA A 197 -18.93 15.74 9.75
C ALA A 197 -18.77 16.43 8.39
N ARG A 198 -18.90 17.76 8.33
CA ARG A 198 -18.68 18.54 7.10
C ARG A 198 -17.20 18.62 6.67
N ASN A 199 -16.28 18.24 7.54
CA ASN A 199 -14.84 18.23 7.27
C ASN A 199 -14.26 16.79 7.30
N GLU A 200 -15.09 15.78 6.98
CA GLU A 200 -14.69 14.36 6.96
C GLU A 200 -13.50 14.08 6.02
N ASP A 201 -13.36 14.85 4.94
CA ASP A 201 -12.21 14.75 4.02
C ASP A 201 -10.87 15.14 4.66
N ILE A 202 -10.86 15.90 5.75
CA ILE A 202 -9.65 16.38 6.43
C ILE A 202 -9.35 15.54 7.68
N TYR A 203 -10.39 15.15 8.40
CA TYR A 203 -10.31 14.40 9.65
C TYR A 203 -10.43 12.89 9.47
N GLY A 204 -10.85 12.41 8.30
CA GLY A 204 -10.84 11.01 7.91
C GLY A 204 -12.03 10.21 8.43
N GLU A 205 -11.82 8.92 8.64
CA GLU A 205 -12.90 7.96 8.81
C GLU A 205 -13.67 8.12 10.13
N ALA A 206 -13.00 8.54 11.22
CA ALA A 206 -13.70 8.84 12.48
C ALA A 206 -14.73 9.98 12.31
N ALA A 207 -14.38 11.03 11.55
CA ALA A 207 -15.31 12.11 11.23
C ALA A 207 -16.46 11.64 10.33
N ARG A 208 -16.20 10.72 9.41
CA ARG A 208 -17.23 10.09 8.55
C ARG A 208 -18.20 9.23 9.37
N GLU A 209 -17.71 8.50 10.37
CA GLU A 209 -18.53 7.68 11.26
C GLU A 209 -19.44 8.54 12.15
N VAL A 210 -18.87 9.62 12.72
CA VAL A 210 -19.64 10.66 13.43
C VAL A 210 -20.63 11.35 12.48
N GLY A 211 -20.28 11.50 11.20
CA GLY A 211 -21.16 12.05 10.17
C GLY A 211 -22.46 11.27 10.00
N VAL A 212 -22.48 9.96 10.27
CA VAL A 212 -23.72 9.20 10.28
C VAL A 212 -24.58 9.56 11.50
N ALA A 213 -24.00 9.77 12.68
CA ALA A 213 -24.73 10.26 13.84
C ALA A 213 -25.34 11.65 13.57
N VAL A 214 -24.57 12.54 12.91
CA VAL A 214 -25.03 13.86 12.49
C VAL A 214 -26.17 13.77 11.48
N ARG A 215 -26.08 12.85 10.51
CA ARG A 215 -27.18 12.60 9.56
C ARG A 215 -28.43 12.12 10.28
N ASP A 216 -28.30 11.28 11.30
CA ASP A 216 -29.45 10.81 12.10
C ASP A 216 -30.12 11.94 12.88
N MET A 217 -29.32 12.84 13.45
CA MET A 217 -29.83 14.04 14.12
C MET A 217 -30.51 15.00 13.13
N ASN A 218 -29.86 15.33 12.01
CA ASN A 218 -30.35 16.35 11.07
C ASN A 218 -31.52 15.85 10.20
N THR A 219 -31.53 14.57 9.83
CA THR A 219 -32.51 14.01 8.89
C THR A 219 -33.72 13.42 9.62
N PHE A 220 -33.47 12.68 10.71
CA PHE A 220 -34.51 11.96 11.43
C PHE A 220 -34.89 12.65 12.75
N SER A 221 -34.31 13.82 13.07
CA SER A 221 -34.53 14.52 14.34
C SER A 221 -34.26 13.62 15.56
N THR A 222 -33.34 12.65 15.41
CA THR A 222 -32.90 11.82 16.53
C THR A 222 -32.17 12.70 17.54
N ASP A 223 -32.41 12.51 18.84
CA ASP A 223 -31.70 13.27 19.86
C ASP A 223 -30.22 12.87 19.90
N ILE A 224 -29.37 13.79 20.38
CA ILE A 224 -27.92 13.61 20.37
C ILE A 224 -27.46 12.44 21.23
N LEU A 225 -28.16 12.15 22.34
CA LEU A 225 -27.80 11.05 23.22
C LEU A 225 -28.03 9.73 22.49
N THR A 226 -29.23 9.51 21.95
CA THR A 226 -29.56 8.32 21.16
C THR A 226 -28.68 8.18 19.92
N ALA A 227 -28.34 9.29 19.24
CA ALA A 227 -27.47 9.24 18.07
C ALA A 227 -26.03 8.82 18.42
N VAL A 228 -25.50 9.27 19.56
CA VAL A 228 -24.18 8.88 20.06
C VAL A 228 -24.20 7.44 20.57
N GLU A 229 -25.21 7.02 21.34
CA GLU A 229 -25.39 5.64 21.81
C GLU A 229 -25.45 4.64 20.63
N ARG A 230 -26.26 4.94 19.60
CA ARG A 230 -26.29 4.12 18.37
C ARG A 230 -24.95 4.07 17.65
N THR A 231 -24.13 5.11 17.79
CA THR A 231 -22.80 5.13 17.19
C THR A 231 -21.84 4.23 17.95
N ALA A 232 -21.91 4.23 19.29
CA ALA A 232 -21.16 3.28 20.11
C ALA A 232 -21.52 1.82 19.77
N GLU A 233 -22.81 1.51 19.65
CA GLU A 233 -23.26 0.15 19.34
C GLU A 233 -22.92 -0.36 17.92
N ARG A 234 -22.64 0.54 16.96
CA ARG A 234 -22.48 0.17 15.54
C ARG A 234 -21.07 0.35 14.99
N THR A 235 -20.24 1.14 15.64
CA THR A 235 -18.90 1.43 15.15
C THR A 235 -18.02 0.19 15.22
N PRO A 236 -17.20 -0.10 14.20
CA PRO A 236 -16.29 -1.24 14.24
C PRO A 236 -15.00 -0.98 15.04
N SER A 237 -14.74 0.27 15.44
CA SER A 237 -13.57 0.65 16.26
C SER A 237 -13.92 0.61 17.74
N GLU A 238 -13.09 -0.11 18.52
CA GLU A 238 -13.23 -0.20 19.98
C GLU A 238 -13.02 1.17 20.63
N GLY A 239 -12.02 1.95 20.19
CA GLY A 239 -11.76 3.28 20.73
C GLY A 239 -12.92 4.25 20.48
N LEU A 240 -13.49 4.28 19.27
CA LEU A 240 -14.64 5.15 18.99
C LEU A 240 -15.89 4.67 19.75
N SER A 241 -16.06 3.36 19.94
CA SER A 241 -17.16 2.80 20.75
C SER A 241 -17.06 3.29 22.19
N GLU A 242 -15.88 3.14 22.81
CA GLU A 242 -15.63 3.59 24.18
C GLU A 242 -15.81 5.10 24.33
N PHE A 243 -15.25 5.89 23.40
CA PHE A 243 -15.44 7.34 23.41
C PHE A 243 -16.91 7.73 23.31
N ALA A 244 -17.66 7.11 22.41
CA ALA A 244 -19.08 7.38 22.21
C ALA A 244 -19.93 6.98 23.42
N ASP A 245 -19.69 5.82 24.03
CA ASP A 245 -20.38 5.38 25.26
C ASP A 245 -20.10 6.34 26.44
N ASN A 246 -18.82 6.69 26.63
CA ASN A 246 -18.43 7.64 27.66
C ASN A 246 -19.04 9.03 27.43
N LEU A 247 -19.08 9.47 26.16
CA LEU A 247 -19.71 10.72 25.76
C LEU A 247 -21.21 10.70 26.03
N ALA A 248 -21.92 9.63 25.65
CA ALA A 248 -23.34 9.44 25.94
C ALA A 248 -23.60 9.53 27.46
N SER A 249 -22.79 8.85 28.26
CA SER A 249 -22.86 8.91 29.72
C SER A 249 -22.69 10.33 30.27
N VAL A 250 -21.74 11.11 29.74
CA VAL A 250 -21.50 12.51 30.15
C VAL A 250 -22.65 13.43 29.72
N LEU A 251 -23.16 13.27 28.50
CA LEU A 251 -24.30 14.04 27.99
C LEU A 251 -25.58 13.76 28.78
N GLY A 252 -25.86 12.49 29.09
CA GLY A 252 -27.05 12.09 29.88
C GLY A 252 -26.99 12.51 31.35
N SER A 253 -25.79 12.55 31.95
CA SER A 253 -25.59 12.97 33.34
C SER A 253 -25.41 14.48 33.53
N GLY A 254 -25.25 15.25 32.44
CA GLY A 254 -25.01 16.69 32.49
C GLY A 254 -23.65 17.09 33.09
N ARG A 255 -22.68 16.16 33.13
CA ARG A 255 -21.31 16.43 33.61
C ARG A 255 -20.59 17.44 32.70
N ASN A 256 -19.50 18.05 33.20
CA ASN A 256 -18.76 19.04 32.42
C ASN A 256 -18.09 18.40 31.19
N LEU A 257 -18.72 18.58 30.03
CA LEU A 257 -18.29 18.05 28.75
C LEU A 257 -16.87 18.53 28.36
N SER A 258 -16.53 19.78 28.62
CA SER A 258 -15.21 20.32 28.27
C SER A 258 -14.07 19.69 29.05
N SER A 259 -14.29 19.35 30.34
CA SER A 259 -13.31 18.62 31.15
C SER A 259 -13.17 17.18 30.65
N PHE A 260 -14.30 16.51 30.44
CA PHE A 260 -14.29 15.15 29.87
C PHE A 260 -13.53 15.09 28.54
N LEU A 261 -13.83 16.00 27.61
CA LEU A 261 -13.18 16.04 26.30
C LEU A 261 -11.67 16.34 26.40
N ARG A 262 -11.22 17.12 27.40
CA ARG A 262 -9.80 17.31 27.68
C ARG A 262 -9.15 16.02 28.14
N ASP A 263 -9.77 15.34 29.11
CA ASP A 263 -9.23 14.09 29.67
C ASP A 263 -9.18 12.98 28.60
N GLN A 264 -10.17 12.93 27.70
CA GLN A 264 -10.14 12.04 26.53
C GLN A 264 -9.04 12.43 25.55
N TYR A 265 -8.91 13.73 25.23
CA TYR A 265 -7.84 14.21 24.35
C TYR A 265 -6.45 13.82 24.85
N GLU A 266 -6.16 14.02 26.14
CA GLU A 266 -4.87 13.66 26.75
C GLU A 266 -4.65 12.13 26.72
N ARG A 267 -5.66 11.35 27.11
CA ARG A 267 -5.58 9.88 27.09
C ARG A 267 -5.31 9.32 25.69
N TYR A 268 -6.09 9.71 24.69
CA TYR A 268 -5.92 9.19 23.33
C TYR A 268 -4.62 9.68 22.69
N GLN A 269 -4.07 10.82 23.14
CA GLN A 269 -2.71 11.20 22.76
C GLN A 269 -1.68 10.25 23.37
N GLU A 270 -1.71 10.03 24.68
CA GLU A 270 -0.79 9.10 25.37
C GLU A 270 -0.87 7.68 24.78
N GLU A 271 -2.08 7.18 24.50
CA GLU A 271 -2.28 5.90 23.83
C GLU A 271 -1.68 5.87 22.42
N ALA A 272 -1.81 6.94 21.64
CA ALA A 272 -1.21 7.04 20.31
C ALA A 272 0.33 7.11 20.37
N GLU A 273 0.89 7.79 21.36
CA GLU A 273 2.35 7.81 21.60
C GLU A 273 2.85 6.40 21.96
N ALA A 274 2.17 5.70 22.88
CA ALA A 274 2.52 4.34 23.27
C ALA A 274 2.38 3.31 22.13
N GLN A 275 1.32 3.41 21.32
CA GLN A 275 1.14 2.59 20.12
C GLN A 275 2.26 2.82 19.11
N GLN A 276 2.70 4.08 18.93
CA GLN A 276 3.82 4.41 18.07
C GLN A 276 5.11 3.77 18.58
N GLU A 277 5.41 3.86 19.86
CA GLU A 277 6.60 3.23 20.46
C GLU A 277 6.62 1.71 20.25
N GLN A 278 5.49 1.03 20.53
CA GLN A 278 5.35 -0.41 20.30
C GLN A 278 5.56 -0.79 18.82
N TYR A 279 5.05 0.05 17.90
CA TYR A 279 5.27 -0.15 16.47
C TYR A 279 6.75 -0.02 16.10
N LEU A 280 7.49 0.94 16.67
CA LEU A 280 8.93 1.08 16.43
C LEU A 280 9.70 -0.15 16.92
N GLU A 281 9.34 -0.70 18.08
CA GLU A 281 9.94 -1.94 18.62
C GLU A 281 9.68 -3.15 17.71
N LEU A 282 8.47 -3.28 17.17
CA LEU A 282 8.14 -4.32 16.21
C LEU A 282 8.96 -4.16 14.91
N VAL A 283 9.09 -2.94 14.40
CA VAL A 283 9.93 -2.65 13.23
C VAL A 283 11.40 -2.98 13.49
N SER A 284 11.92 -2.70 14.69
CA SER A 284 13.26 -3.10 15.14
C SER A 284 13.48 -4.60 15.01
N THR A 285 12.56 -5.36 15.62
CA THR A 285 12.60 -6.83 15.62
C THR A 285 12.57 -7.37 14.19
N LEU A 286 11.78 -6.76 13.32
CA LEU A 286 11.67 -7.15 11.91
C LEU A 286 12.92 -6.81 11.11
N ALA A 287 13.57 -5.67 11.39
CA ALA A 287 14.86 -5.33 10.80
C ALA A 287 15.95 -6.33 11.20
N GLU A 288 15.97 -6.78 12.46
CA GLU A 288 16.89 -7.81 12.96
C GLU A 288 16.64 -9.17 12.27
N VAL A 289 15.38 -9.61 12.19
CA VAL A 289 14.99 -10.83 11.49
C VAL A 289 15.35 -10.76 10.01
N TYR A 290 15.15 -9.61 9.37
CA TYR A 290 15.55 -9.42 7.97
C TYR A 290 17.05 -9.62 7.77
N VAL A 291 17.87 -8.97 8.59
CA VAL A 291 19.33 -9.04 8.48
C VAL A 291 19.84 -10.46 8.74
N THR A 292 19.29 -11.15 9.73
CA THR A 292 19.71 -12.51 10.07
C THR A 292 19.22 -13.55 9.05
N VAL A 293 17.95 -13.51 8.67
CA VAL A 293 17.32 -14.55 7.84
C VAL A 293 17.47 -14.27 6.34
N LEU A 294 17.29 -13.04 5.87
CA LEU A 294 17.29 -12.71 4.43
C LEU A 294 18.63 -12.17 3.92
N VAL A 295 19.52 -11.73 4.81
CA VAL A 295 20.88 -11.30 4.42
C VAL A 295 21.92 -12.36 4.80
N ALA A 296 22.10 -12.62 6.10
CA ALA A 296 23.13 -13.54 6.58
C ALA A 296 22.82 -15.01 6.21
N GLY A 297 21.55 -15.44 6.27
CA GLY A 297 21.13 -16.79 5.89
C GLY A 297 21.52 -17.18 4.46
N PRO A 298 21.05 -16.46 3.42
CA PRO A 298 21.46 -16.69 2.04
C PRO A 298 22.96 -16.55 1.84
N LEU A 299 23.62 -15.59 2.50
CA LEU A 299 25.07 -15.44 2.41
C LEU A 299 25.78 -16.71 2.87
N PHE A 300 25.47 -17.18 4.08
CA PHE A 300 26.03 -18.41 4.62
C PHE A 300 25.73 -19.60 3.69
N PHE A 301 24.47 -19.75 3.26
CA PHE A 301 24.06 -20.81 2.36
C PHE A 301 24.84 -20.78 1.04
N ILE A 302 24.99 -19.61 0.42
CA ILE A 302 25.77 -19.41 -0.80
C ILE A 302 27.24 -19.73 -0.55
N THR A 303 27.84 -19.24 0.53
CA THR A 303 29.25 -19.49 0.84
C THR A 303 29.54 -21.00 0.96
N VAL A 304 28.66 -21.74 1.63
CA VAL A 304 28.76 -23.20 1.78
C VAL A 304 28.57 -23.89 0.42
N LEU A 305 27.55 -23.50 -0.35
CA LEU A 305 27.28 -24.08 -1.67
C LEU A 305 28.40 -23.83 -2.66
N VAL A 306 29.05 -22.67 -2.58
CA VAL A 306 30.19 -22.31 -3.42
C VAL A 306 31.39 -23.18 -3.07
N VAL A 307 31.68 -23.34 -1.78
CA VAL A 307 32.77 -24.20 -1.31
C VAL A 307 32.56 -25.66 -1.74
N ILE A 308 31.34 -26.19 -1.59
CA ILE A 308 30.98 -27.54 -2.07
C ILE A 308 30.99 -27.59 -3.60
N GLY A 309 30.45 -26.56 -4.24
CA GLY A 309 30.34 -26.37 -5.69
C GLY A 309 31.66 -26.52 -6.42
N LEU A 310 32.68 -25.95 -5.80
CA LEU A 310 34.03 -25.90 -6.33
C LEU A 310 34.85 -27.16 -6.05
N VAL A 311 34.43 -28.01 -5.10
CA VAL A 311 35.21 -29.15 -4.61
C VAL A 311 34.58 -30.51 -4.93
N ILE A 312 33.24 -30.61 -5.03
CA ILE A 312 32.53 -31.89 -5.06
C ILE A 312 31.58 -32.02 -6.27
N GLU A 313 30.60 -31.12 -6.42
CA GLU A 313 29.49 -31.24 -7.39
C GLU A 313 29.09 -29.86 -7.92
N ASP A 314 28.57 -29.76 -9.14
CA ASP A 314 28.07 -28.49 -9.70
C ASP A 314 26.84 -27.94 -8.94
N THR A 315 27.06 -26.95 -8.09
CA THR A 315 25.99 -26.27 -7.33
C THR A 315 25.43 -25.03 -8.02
N ILE A 316 25.95 -24.63 -9.20
CA ILE A 316 25.60 -23.36 -9.87
C ILE A 316 24.09 -23.22 -10.03
N SER A 317 23.40 -24.30 -10.42
CA SER A 317 21.95 -24.29 -10.62
C SER A 317 21.18 -23.98 -9.33
N ILE A 318 21.64 -24.50 -8.19
CA ILE A 318 21.00 -24.24 -6.89
C ILE A 318 21.30 -22.80 -6.45
N VAL A 319 22.53 -22.31 -6.62
CA VAL A 319 22.86 -20.92 -6.30
C VAL A 319 22.07 -19.93 -7.17
N ARG A 320 21.84 -20.24 -8.46
CA ARG A 320 20.95 -19.45 -9.34
C ARG A 320 19.52 -19.42 -8.85
N PHE A 321 18.98 -20.58 -8.44
CA PHE A 321 17.61 -20.65 -7.92
C PHE A 321 17.46 -19.80 -6.64
N VAL A 322 18.39 -19.93 -5.70
CA VAL A 322 18.37 -19.14 -4.46
C VAL A 322 18.58 -17.64 -4.73
N GLY A 323 19.52 -17.30 -5.61
CA GLY A 323 19.86 -15.92 -5.94
C GLY A 323 18.78 -15.16 -6.72
N TYR A 324 18.22 -15.78 -7.76
CA TYR A 324 17.26 -15.11 -8.66
C TYR A 324 15.80 -15.29 -8.27
N ILE A 325 15.46 -16.36 -7.56
CA ILE A 325 14.09 -16.61 -7.12
C ILE A 325 13.98 -16.49 -5.61
N GLY A 326 14.84 -17.18 -4.86
CA GLY A 326 14.78 -17.22 -3.40
C GLY A 326 14.84 -15.84 -2.74
N ILE A 327 15.91 -15.07 -3.00
CA ILE A 327 16.12 -13.75 -2.39
C ILE A 327 15.02 -12.75 -2.79
N PRO A 328 14.68 -12.55 -4.08
CA PRO A 328 13.61 -11.62 -4.47
C PRO A 328 12.25 -12.03 -3.92
N LEU A 329 11.90 -13.32 -3.94
CA LEU A 329 10.62 -13.81 -3.46
C LEU A 329 10.50 -13.67 -1.94
N ALA A 330 11.55 -14.01 -1.20
CA ALA A 330 11.59 -13.81 0.25
C ALA A 330 11.51 -12.31 0.60
N SER A 331 12.24 -11.46 -0.14
CA SER A 331 12.22 -10.01 0.06
C SER A 331 10.85 -9.42 -0.27
N ALA A 332 10.20 -9.85 -1.36
CA ALA A 332 8.85 -9.43 -1.72
C ALA A 332 7.82 -9.89 -0.68
N GLY A 333 7.93 -11.13 -0.18
CA GLY A 333 7.11 -11.63 0.91
C GLY A 333 7.28 -10.81 2.19
N PHE A 334 8.52 -10.45 2.52
CA PHE A 334 8.82 -9.57 3.66
C PHE A 334 8.23 -8.17 3.47
N VAL A 335 8.38 -7.56 2.29
CA VAL A 335 7.77 -6.27 1.94
C VAL A 335 6.25 -6.30 2.13
N VAL A 336 5.57 -7.35 1.65
CA VAL A 336 4.12 -7.51 1.82
C VAL A 336 3.73 -7.70 3.29
N TYR A 337 4.53 -8.46 4.04
CA TYR A 337 4.31 -8.66 5.47
C TYR A 337 4.44 -7.33 6.25
N ILE A 338 5.51 -6.57 6.00
CA ILE A 338 5.68 -5.23 6.56
C ILE A 338 4.52 -4.33 6.15
N ASP A 339 4.16 -4.30 4.85
CA ASP A 339 3.06 -3.47 4.36
C ASP A 339 1.76 -3.75 5.13
N SER A 340 1.42 -5.03 5.32
CA SER A 340 0.23 -5.44 6.07
C SER A 340 0.23 -4.97 7.53
N LEU A 341 1.40 -4.85 8.15
CA LEU A 341 1.55 -4.34 9.51
C LEU A 341 1.48 -2.80 9.52
N THR A 342 2.08 -2.15 8.52
CA THR A 342 2.14 -0.67 8.38
C THR A 342 0.86 -0.02 7.83
N GLN A 343 -0.11 -0.81 7.36
CA GLN A 343 -1.38 -0.30 6.81
C GLN A 343 -2.12 0.64 7.77
N HIS A 344 -1.94 0.47 9.09
CA HIS A 344 -2.52 1.32 10.14
C HIS A 344 -2.10 2.80 10.06
N GLU A 345 -0.91 3.11 9.54
CA GLU A 345 -0.41 4.50 9.46
C GLU A 345 -0.55 5.11 8.06
N THR A 346 -0.50 4.28 7.01
CA THR A 346 -0.39 4.76 5.61
C THR A 346 -1.69 5.38 5.10
N ALA A 347 -2.85 4.98 5.66
CA ALA A 347 -4.18 5.56 5.38
C ALA A 347 -4.22 7.09 5.58
N LEU A 348 -3.30 7.62 6.37
CA LEU A 348 -3.19 9.04 6.58
C LEU A 348 -2.53 9.73 5.37
N THR A 349 -1.60 9.13 4.65
CA THR A 349 -0.70 9.88 3.75
C THR A 349 -1.33 10.27 2.40
N ASP A 350 -2.33 9.52 1.92
CA ASP A 350 -2.88 9.66 0.55
C ASP A 350 -3.86 10.83 0.36
N VAL A 351 -4.44 11.34 1.47
CA VAL A 351 -5.41 12.46 1.46
C VAL A 351 -4.78 13.81 1.05
N SER A 352 -3.44 13.91 1.02
CA SER A 352 -2.73 15.17 0.70
C SER A 352 -3.01 15.69 -0.73
N ARG A 353 -3.34 14.80 -1.68
CA ARG A 353 -3.57 15.17 -3.08
C ARG A 353 -4.89 15.89 -3.34
N ASP A 354 -5.91 15.71 -2.50
CA ASP A 354 -7.24 16.30 -2.69
C ASP A 354 -7.54 17.55 -1.84
N VAL A 355 -6.61 17.97 -0.98
CA VAL A 355 -6.76 19.14 -0.09
C VAL A 355 -7.21 20.42 -0.83
N GLY A 356 -6.79 20.59 -2.09
CA GLY A 356 -7.19 21.74 -2.93
C GLY A 356 -8.65 21.72 -3.37
N ASN A 357 -9.24 20.54 -3.59
CA ASN A 357 -10.66 20.37 -3.93
C ASN A 357 -11.53 20.38 -2.66
N VAL A 358 -11.00 19.81 -1.58
CA VAL A 358 -11.69 19.60 -0.29
C VAL A 358 -11.93 20.90 0.49
N LEU A 359 -10.99 21.84 0.49
CA LEU A 359 -11.10 23.08 1.28
C LEU A 359 -12.11 24.10 0.73
N GLY A 360 -12.90 23.72 -0.28
CA GLY A 360 -13.97 24.54 -0.83
C GLY A 360 -13.49 25.94 -1.20
N VAL A 361 -12.24 26.09 -1.66
CA VAL A 361 -11.83 27.35 -2.28
C VAL A 361 -12.74 27.50 -3.48
N PRO A 362 -13.65 28.48 -3.51
CA PRO A 362 -14.55 28.64 -4.63
C PRO A 362 -13.65 29.00 -5.81
N GLY A 363 -13.32 28.02 -6.63
CA GLY A 363 -12.72 28.25 -7.93
C GLY A 363 -13.83 28.78 -8.81
N GLY A 364 -14.23 30.05 -8.63
CA GLY A 364 -15.18 30.74 -9.50
C GLY A 364 -16.60 30.14 -9.65
N ASP A 365 -16.91 28.99 -9.05
CA ASP A 365 -18.14 28.23 -9.29
C ASP A 365 -19.22 28.48 -8.22
N GLY A 366 -19.10 29.56 -7.45
CA GLY A 366 -20.25 30.12 -6.76
C GLY A 366 -21.19 30.70 -7.80
N ALA A 367 -22.41 30.19 -7.88
CA ALA A 367 -23.49 30.70 -8.71
C ALA A 367 -23.40 32.23 -8.83
N ALA A 368 -23.10 32.72 -10.04
CA ALA A 368 -22.96 34.14 -10.30
C ALA A 368 -24.30 34.81 -9.96
N ALA A 369 -24.35 35.49 -8.81
CA ALA A 369 -25.42 36.40 -8.49
C ALA A 369 -25.44 37.46 -9.59
N ARG A 370 -26.57 37.54 -10.30
CA ARG A 370 -26.79 38.62 -11.27
C ARG A 370 -26.99 39.92 -10.50
N SER A 371 -26.63 41.03 -11.14
CA SER A 371 -26.79 42.40 -10.61
C SER A 371 -28.24 42.80 -10.35
N ASP A 372 -29.22 41.95 -10.68
CA ASP A 372 -30.66 42.12 -10.46
C ASP A 372 -31.19 41.37 -9.23
N GLY A 373 -30.33 40.66 -8.48
CA GLY A 373 -30.72 39.95 -7.25
C GLY A 373 -31.31 38.55 -7.47
N GLY A 374 -31.25 37.99 -8.68
CA GLY A 374 -31.68 36.61 -8.94
C GLY A 374 -30.61 35.56 -8.63
N VAL A 375 -31.00 34.49 -7.93
CA VAL A 375 -30.25 33.22 -7.88
C VAL A 375 -30.82 32.30 -8.95
N ALA A 376 -29.98 31.72 -9.81
CA ALA A 376 -30.43 30.74 -10.80
C ALA A 376 -30.87 29.46 -10.09
N VAL A 377 -32.16 29.36 -9.79
CA VAL A 377 -32.81 28.11 -9.41
C VAL A 377 -33.09 27.35 -10.70
N PHE A 378 -32.44 26.20 -10.88
CA PHE A 378 -32.78 25.27 -11.96
C PHE A 378 -34.18 24.70 -11.68
N GLY A 379 -35.18 25.25 -12.35
CA GLY A 379 -36.53 24.72 -12.44
C GLY A 379 -36.63 23.60 -13.49
N ASP A 380 -37.41 22.59 -13.14
CA ASP A 380 -37.54 21.25 -13.71
C ASP A 380 -38.35 21.16 -15.02
N ASP A 381 -38.10 22.01 -16.02
CA ASP A 381 -38.76 21.82 -17.32
C ASP A 381 -37.86 22.21 -18.51
N GLY A 382 -37.43 21.21 -19.28
CA GLY A 382 -36.84 21.35 -20.63
C GLY A 382 -35.31 21.22 -20.78
N GLY A 383 -34.57 20.83 -19.74
CA GLY A 383 -33.09 20.94 -19.69
C GLY A 383 -32.24 19.78 -20.24
N ASP A 384 -32.82 18.62 -20.54
CA ASP A 384 -32.05 17.38 -20.80
C ASP A 384 -31.03 17.48 -21.94
N GLY A 385 -31.31 18.27 -22.98
CA GLY A 385 -30.42 18.44 -24.14
C GLY A 385 -29.26 19.41 -23.90
N LEU A 386 -29.49 20.48 -23.14
CA LEU A 386 -28.47 21.49 -22.84
C LEU A 386 -27.52 21.01 -21.75
N TRP A 387 -28.05 20.31 -20.74
CA TRP A 387 -27.23 19.67 -19.72
C TRP A 387 -26.31 18.61 -20.31
N ARG A 388 -26.83 17.74 -21.19
CA ARG A 388 -26.00 16.75 -21.92
C ARG A 388 -24.91 17.41 -22.76
N ARG A 389 -25.22 18.48 -23.51
CA ARG A 389 -24.22 19.21 -24.32
C ARG A 389 -23.16 19.91 -23.45
N ASN A 390 -23.55 20.50 -22.32
CA ASN A 390 -22.61 21.11 -21.40
C ASN A 390 -21.78 20.06 -20.66
N ALA A 391 -22.36 18.91 -20.32
CA ALA A 391 -21.65 17.76 -19.77
C ALA A 391 -20.66 17.16 -20.77
N GLU A 392 -21.01 17.08 -22.06
CA GLU A 392 -20.12 16.67 -23.14
C GLU A 392 -18.98 17.66 -23.36
N ARG A 393 -19.26 18.97 -23.32
CA ARG A 393 -18.24 20.03 -23.41
C ARG A 393 -17.30 20.04 -22.20
N LEU A 394 -17.84 19.85 -21.00
CA LEU A 394 -17.07 19.74 -19.77
C LEU A 394 -16.20 18.47 -19.80
N ALA A 395 -16.75 17.33 -20.23
CA ALA A 395 -15.98 16.09 -20.40
C ALA A 395 -14.88 16.22 -21.47
N ALA A 396 -15.13 16.95 -22.55
CA ALA A 396 -14.10 17.26 -23.55
C ALA A 396 -13.03 18.21 -23.01
N TYR A 397 -13.43 19.24 -22.26
CA TYR A 397 -12.51 20.16 -21.58
C TYR A 397 -11.67 19.43 -20.54
N ASP A 398 -12.26 18.57 -19.71
CA ASP A 398 -11.56 17.82 -18.66
C ASP A 398 -10.57 16.82 -19.24
N ARG A 399 -10.91 16.15 -20.36
CA ARG A 399 -9.95 15.31 -21.11
C ARG A 399 -8.76 16.11 -21.63
N LEU A 400 -8.99 17.32 -22.14
CA LEU A 400 -7.94 18.19 -22.68
C LEU A 400 -7.17 18.95 -21.59
N ARG A 401 -7.77 19.14 -20.42
CA ARG A 401 -7.19 19.87 -19.29
C ARG A 401 -5.92 19.19 -18.80
N ALA A 402 -5.93 17.85 -18.69
CA ALA A 402 -4.76 17.07 -18.28
C ALA A 402 -3.57 17.26 -19.24
N LEU A 403 -3.85 17.17 -20.55
CA LEU A 403 -2.86 17.37 -21.61
C LEU A 403 -2.33 18.82 -21.64
N ARG A 404 -3.22 19.81 -21.49
CA ARG A 404 -2.86 21.23 -21.46
C ARG A 404 -2.07 21.60 -20.20
N SER A 405 -2.43 21.05 -19.04
CA SER A 405 -1.68 21.27 -17.79
C SER A 405 -0.29 20.65 -17.85
N TRP A 406 -0.16 19.48 -18.49
CA TRP A 406 1.13 18.83 -18.72
C TRP A 406 2.00 19.62 -19.68
N ALA A 407 1.44 20.08 -20.82
CA ALA A 407 2.16 20.86 -21.82
C ALA A 407 2.62 22.25 -21.31
N ASN A 408 1.82 22.91 -20.47
CA ASN A 408 2.15 24.24 -19.95
C ASN A 408 3.21 24.21 -18.83
N ALA A 409 3.42 23.07 -18.18
CA ALA A 409 4.38 22.95 -17.07
C ALA A 409 4.92 21.51 -16.91
N PRO A 410 5.67 20.97 -17.88
CA PRO A 410 6.12 19.58 -17.87
C PRO A 410 7.00 19.27 -16.65
N LEU A 411 7.93 20.16 -16.31
CA LEU A 411 8.79 20.04 -15.12
C LEU A 411 7.99 20.01 -13.82
N ARG A 412 6.94 20.81 -13.70
CA ARG A 412 6.09 20.83 -12.50
C ARG A 412 5.28 19.55 -12.38
N SER A 413 4.78 19.02 -13.50
CA SER A 413 4.03 17.77 -13.52
C SER A 413 4.90 16.58 -13.09
N VAL A 414 6.14 16.51 -13.58
CA VAL A 414 7.11 15.47 -13.18
C VAL A 414 7.52 15.59 -11.70
N LEU A 415 7.67 16.81 -11.18
CA LEU A 415 7.96 17.04 -9.75
C LEU A 415 6.76 16.77 -8.84
N GLU A 416 5.52 16.88 -9.32
CA GLU A 416 4.31 16.54 -8.56
C GLU A 416 4.02 15.03 -8.59
N HIS A 417 4.42 14.34 -9.67
CA HIS A 417 4.22 12.90 -9.85
C HIS A 417 5.51 12.20 -10.33
N PRO A 418 6.40 11.78 -9.41
CA PRO A 418 7.69 11.17 -9.75
C PRO A 418 7.59 9.93 -10.64
N TRP A 419 6.49 9.17 -10.58
CA TRP A 419 6.28 7.98 -11.41
C TRP A 419 6.26 8.29 -12.92
N ILE A 420 5.90 9.52 -13.31
CA ILE A 420 5.92 9.96 -14.72
C ILE A 420 7.35 9.93 -15.28
N SER A 421 8.37 10.04 -14.42
CA SER A 421 9.77 9.93 -14.85
C SER A 421 10.07 8.63 -15.58
N PHE A 422 9.42 7.50 -15.21
CA PHE A 422 9.60 6.21 -15.88
C PHE A 422 9.25 6.25 -17.37
N VAL A 423 8.29 7.09 -17.77
CA VAL A 423 7.88 7.23 -19.18
C VAL A 423 9.03 7.76 -20.03
N VAL A 424 9.94 8.55 -19.45
CA VAL A 424 11.09 9.14 -20.15
C VAL A 424 12.36 8.34 -19.89
N THR A 425 12.61 7.93 -18.65
CA THR A 425 13.86 7.27 -18.25
C THR A 425 13.96 5.83 -18.74
N VAL A 426 12.84 5.08 -18.79
CA VAL A 426 12.87 3.68 -19.26
C VAL A 426 13.21 3.58 -20.75
N PRO A 427 12.58 4.34 -21.68
CA PRO A 427 12.98 4.32 -23.08
C PRO A 427 14.42 4.78 -23.31
N LEU A 428 14.89 5.78 -22.56
CA LEU A 428 16.29 6.23 -22.61
C LEU A 428 17.25 5.13 -22.13
N GLY A 429 16.90 4.42 -21.05
CA GLY A 429 17.67 3.29 -20.53
C GLY A 429 17.74 2.13 -21.53
N VAL A 430 16.61 1.77 -22.14
CA VAL A 430 16.58 0.76 -23.23
C VAL A 430 17.42 1.22 -24.42
N GLY A 431 17.33 2.50 -24.79
CA GLY A 431 18.17 3.10 -25.84
C GLY A 431 19.66 3.03 -25.51
N TRP A 432 20.05 3.27 -24.26
CA TRP A 432 21.44 3.13 -23.78
C TRP A 432 21.93 1.69 -23.91
N VAL A 433 21.14 0.72 -23.44
CA VAL A 433 21.46 -0.71 -23.55
C VAL A 433 21.66 -1.11 -25.01
N LEU A 434 20.74 -0.71 -25.90
CA LEU A 434 20.83 -1.02 -27.32
C LEU A 434 22.05 -0.37 -27.98
N TYR A 435 22.39 0.87 -27.62
CA TYR A 435 23.58 1.56 -28.14
C TYR A 435 24.87 0.86 -27.74
N ARG A 436 24.99 0.46 -26.46
CA ARG A 436 26.17 -0.23 -25.91
C ARG A 436 26.30 -1.68 -26.39
N ALA A 437 25.19 -2.31 -26.76
CA ALA A 437 25.12 -3.70 -27.20
C ALA A 437 25.47 -3.90 -28.69
N VAL A 438 25.74 -2.85 -29.46
CA VAL A 438 26.05 -2.96 -30.89
C VAL A 438 27.57 -3.08 -31.11
N PRO A 439 28.07 -4.11 -31.83
CA PRO A 439 27.32 -5.17 -32.51
C PRO A 439 26.84 -6.30 -31.58
N ILE A 440 25.58 -6.71 -31.71
CA ILE A 440 24.95 -7.74 -30.86
C ILE A 440 25.59 -9.10 -31.18
N PRO A 441 26.32 -9.73 -30.23
CA PRO A 441 26.82 -11.08 -30.43
C PRO A 441 25.60 -12.02 -30.52
N LEU A 442 25.50 -12.85 -31.56
CA LEU A 442 24.41 -13.84 -31.70
C LEU A 442 24.73 -15.18 -31.00
N GLY A 443 25.68 -15.19 -30.06
CA GLY A 443 26.16 -16.39 -29.35
C GLY A 443 25.80 -16.42 -27.85
N PRO A 444 26.21 -17.48 -27.12
CA PRO A 444 25.98 -17.62 -25.67
C PRO A 444 26.59 -16.48 -24.82
N SER A 445 27.60 -15.79 -25.35
CA SER A 445 28.25 -14.62 -24.74
C SER A 445 27.44 -13.32 -24.85
N ALA A 446 26.32 -13.31 -25.58
CA ALA A 446 25.44 -12.14 -25.71
C ALA A 446 24.93 -11.64 -24.35
N LEU A 447 24.61 -12.58 -23.44
CA LEU A 447 24.12 -12.27 -22.10
C LEU A 447 25.17 -11.48 -21.29
N GLN A 448 26.43 -11.93 -21.32
CA GLN A 448 27.55 -11.26 -20.64
C GLN A 448 27.79 -9.82 -21.15
N THR A 449 27.54 -9.56 -22.44
CA THR A 449 27.67 -8.21 -23.00
C THR A 449 26.52 -7.26 -22.64
N LEU A 450 25.35 -7.81 -22.27
CA LEU A 450 24.16 -7.03 -21.92
C LEU A 450 24.08 -6.71 -20.42
N ASP A 451 24.71 -7.52 -19.56
CA ASP A 451 24.57 -7.40 -18.10
C ASP A 451 25.03 -6.04 -17.55
N LEU A 452 26.21 -5.56 -17.94
CA LEU A 452 26.74 -4.26 -17.49
C LEU A 452 25.87 -3.07 -17.95
N PRO A 453 25.51 -2.93 -19.24
CA PRO A 453 24.60 -1.87 -19.70
C PRO A 453 23.23 -1.88 -19.01
N VAL A 454 22.69 -3.06 -18.71
CA VAL A 454 21.38 -3.19 -18.03
C VAL A 454 21.46 -2.64 -16.61
N ILE A 455 22.55 -2.91 -15.88
CA ILE A 455 22.74 -2.39 -14.52
C ILE A 455 22.98 -0.89 -14.54
N GLU A 456 23.77 -0.36 -15.48
CA GLU A 456 23.94 1.08 -15.68
C GLU A 456 22.61 1.79 -15.97
N ALA A 457 21.77 1.21 -16.84
CA ALA A 457 20.43 1.72 -17.12
C ALA A 457 19.52 1.67 -15.88
N THR A 458 19.62 0.60 -15.08
CA THR A 458 18.85 0.44 -13.84
C THR A 458 19.25 1.49 -12.81
N ILE A 459 20.56 1.74 -12.62
CA ILE A 459 21.09 2.84 -11.79
C ILE A 459 20.48 4.16 -12.24
N PHE A 460 20.58 4.47 -13.54
CA PHE A 460 20.12 5.74 -14.08
C PHE A 460 18.61 5.96 -13.82
N VAL A 461 17.79 4.96 -14.13
CA VAL A 461 16.34 5.01 -13.90
C VAL A 461 16.01 5.22 -12.41
N MET A 462 16.65 4.44 -11.52
CA MET A 462 16.40 4.52 -10.09
C MET A 462 16.90 5.84 -9.48
N THR A 463 18.09 6.32 -9.87
CA THR A 463 18.65 7.59 -9.38
C THR A 463 17.79 8.78 -9.81
N VAL A 464 17.35 8.84 -11.06
CA VAL A 464 16.48 9.93 -11.53
C VAL A 464 15.16 9.94 -10.78
N PHE A 465 14.52 8.77 -10.62
CA PHE A 465 13.30 8.64 -9.83
C PHE A 465 13.53 9.08 -8.36
N ALA A 466 14.60 8.59 -7.73
CA ALA A 466 14.93 8.88 -6.34
C ALA A 466 15.16 10.38 -6.11
N VAL A 467 15.87 11.06 -7.00
CA VAL A 467 16.11 12.51 -6.89
C VAL A 467 14.82 13.30 -7.00
N LEU A 468 13.96 12.99 -7.98
CA LEU A 468 12.69 13.68 -8.17
C LEU A 468 11.75 13.49 -6.97
N HIS A 469 11.68 12.25 -6.48
CA HIS A 469 10.88 11.90 -5.30
C HIS A 469 11.39 12.59 -4.03
N GLU A 470 12.70 12.58 -3.80
CA GLU A 470 13.32 13.22 -2.62
C GLU A 470 13.18 14.75 -2.64
N VAL A 471 13.28 15.41 -3.81
CA VAL A 471 13.06 16.86 -3.94
C VAL A 471 11.62 17.24 -3.58
N HIS A 472 10.63 16.49 -4.08
CA HIS A 472 9.23 16.69 -3.72
C HIS A 472 9.02 16.55 -2.21
N LYS A 473 9.55 15.48 -1.64
CA LYS A 473 9.44 15.14 -0.22
C LYS A 473 10.09 16.20 0.68
N ARG A 474 11.27 16.71 0.31
CA ARG A 474 11.97 17.77 1.06
C ARG A 474 11.16 19.05 1.17
N ARG A 475 10.46 19.45 0.10
CA ARG A 475 9.59 20.63 0.12
C ARG A 475 8.44 20.46 1.11
N VAL A 476 7.76 19.31 1.09
CA VAL A 476 6.67 19.00 2.03
C VAL A 476 7.20 18.98 3.47
N ARG A 477 8.30 18.27 3.72
CA ARG A 477 8.96 18.18 5.04
C ARG A 477 9.44 19.55 5.56
N ALA A 478 9.81 20.49 4.69
CA ALA A 478 10.20 21.83 5.11
C ALA A 478 9.01 22.63 5.67
N ILE A 479 7.85 22.53 4.99
CA ILE A 479 6.60 23.14 5.45
C ILE A 479 6.16 22.46 6.75
N GLU A 480 6.04 21.14 6.80
CA GLU A 480 5.59 20.40 7.99
C GLU A 480 6.43 20.70 9.24
N ARG A 481 7.74 20.92 9.10
CA ARG A 481 8.61 21.28 10.23
C ARG A 481 8.39 22.71 10.74
N ALA A 482 7.89 23.61 9.91
CA ALA A 482 7.67 25.01 10.23
C ALA A 482 6.26 25.30 10.80
N VAL A 483 5.27 24.47 10.47
CA VAL A 483 3.86 24.65 10.89
C VAL A 483 3.69 24.74 12.41
N PRO A 484 4.25 23.82 13.22
CA PRO A 484 4.04 23.85 14.66
C PRO A 484 4.58 25.14 15.31
N ASP A 485 5.74 25.61 14.83
CA ASP A 485 6.36 26.84 15.33
C ASP A 485 5.54 28.08 14.94
N PHE A 486 5.01 28.11 13.70
CA PHE A 486 4.08 29.15 13.24
C PHE A 486 2.80 29.21 14.08
N LEU A 487 2.16 28.06 14.31
CA LEU A 487 0.94 27.96 15.11
C LEU A 487 1.19 28.34 16.57
N SER A 488 2.30 27.88 17.16
CA SER A 488 2.67 28.21 18.54
C SER A 488 2.91 29.71 18.74
N ARG A 489 3.58 30.36 17.79
CA ARG A 489 3.76 31.83 17.79
C ARG A 489 2.44 32.57 17.59
N LEU A 490 1.57 32.10 16.70
CA LEU A 490 0.23 32.69 16.55
C LEU A 490 -0.59 32.57 17.84
N ALA A 491 -0.55 31.41 18.49
CA ALA A 491 -1.25 31.15 19.74
C ALA A 491 -0.77 32.08 20.85
N SER A 492 0.55 32.21 21.06
CA SER A 492 1.11 33.05 22.13
C SER A 492 0.83 34.54 21.95
N VAL A 493 0.87 35.02 20.71
CA VAL A 493 0.58 36.42 20.35
C VAL A 493 -0.92 36.70 20.49
N ASN A 494 -1.80 35.75 20.12
CA ASN A 494 -3.24 35.90 20.31
C ASN A 494 -3.65 35.81 21.80
N GLU A 495 -3.01 34.95 22.59
CA GLU A 495 -3.21 34.83 24.04
C GLU A 495 -2.82 36.12 24.79
N ALA A 496 -1.90 36.91 24.23
CA ALA A 496 -1.59 38.26 24.70
C ALA A 496 -2.67 39.31 24.35
N GLY A 497 -3.80 38.91 23.78
CA GLY A 497 -4.95 39.76 23.48
C GLY A 497 -4.93 40.40 22.10
N MET A 498 -3.97 40.07 21.23
CA MET A 498 -3.96 40.57 19.84
C MET A 498 -5.03 39.89 19.00
N SER A 499 -5.69 40.65 18.12
CA SER A 499 -6.62 40.07 17.13
C SER A 499 -5.89 39.09 16.19
N VAL A 500 -6.59 38.12 15.61
CA VAL A 500 -6.00 37.14 14.67
C VAL A 500 -5.26 37.81 13.50
N VAL A 501 -5.79 38.93 13.00
CA VAL A 501 -5.15 39.72 11.93
C VAL A 501 -3.81 40.29 12.40
N GLU A 502 -3.79 40.87 13.59
CA GLU A 502 -2.58 41.48 14.14
C GLU A 502 -1.56 40.42 14.54
N SER A 503 -2.02 39.28 15.08
CA SER A 503 -1.17 38.12 15.33
C SER A 503 -0.52 37.62 14.06
N LEU A 504 -1.28 37.51 12.96
CA LEU A 504 -0.74 37.11 11.65
C LEU A 504 0.32 38.10 11.15
N ARG A 505 0.08 39.41 11.28
CA ARG A 505 1.07 40.44 10.89
C ARG A 505 2.34 40.33 11.69
N ARG A 506 2.24 40.20 13.02
CA ARG A 506 3.39 40.14 13.92
C ARG A 506 4.24 38.89 13.70
N VAL A 507 3.59 37.74 13.46
CA VAL A 507 4.27 36.45 13.21
C VAL A 507 4.87 36.39 11.81
N ALA A 508 4.24 37.01 10.81
CA ALA A 508 4.77 37.07 9.44
C ALA A 508 6.11 37.81 9.33
N ASP A 509 6.41 38.71 10.26
CA ASP A 509 7.69 39.44 10.33
C ASP A 509 8.81 38.63 11.03
N THR A 510 8.57 37.36 11.38
CA THR A 510 9.55 36.48 12.04
C THR A 510 10.11 35.41 11.09
N ASP A 511 11.25 34.82 11.43
CA ASP A 511 11.80 33.66 10.70
C ASP A 511 10.87 32.45 10.91
N LEU A 512 10.28 31.98 9.81
CA LEU A 512 9.35 30.85 9.74
C LEU A 512 9.95 29.67 8.96
N GLY A 513 11.24 29.72 8.63
CA GLY A 513 12.00 28.68 7.94
C GLY A 513 11.48 28.33 6.54
N GLY A 514 10.42 27.52 6.47
CA GLY A 514 9.84 27.00 5.21
C GLY A 514 8.51 27.63 4.79
N LEU A 515 7.92 28.48 5.63
CA LEU A 515 6.57 29.01 5.44
C LEU A 515 6.49 30.49 5.02
N GLU A 516 7.61 31.19 5.02
CA GLU A 516 7.67 32.65 4.83
C GLU A 516 6.94 33.12 3.57
N ALA A 517 7.22 32.49 2.43
CA ALA A 517 6.61 32.88 1.15
C ALA A 517 5.09 32.70 1.14
N GLU A 518 4.57 31.64 1.78
CA GLU A 518 3.13 31.37 1.81
C GLU A 518 2.41 32.19 2.89
N VAL A 519 3.06 32.44 4.04
CA VAL A 519 2.53 33.31 5.10
C VAL A 519 2.51 34.77 4.64
N GLU A 520 3.53 35.25 3.94
CA GLU A 520 3.55 36.60 3.37
C GLU A 520 2.50 36.79 2.27
N ARG A 521 2.22 35.75 1.46
CA ARG A 521 1.06 35.77 0.55
C ARG A 521 -0.25 35.87 1.31
N THR A 522 -0.39 35.14 2.42
CA THR A 522 -1.59 35.17 3.27
C THR A 522 -1.77 36.53 3.92
N ARG A 523 -0.69 37.14 4.41
CA ARG A 523 -0.67 38.52 4.93
C ARG A 523 -1.09 39.52 3.85
N ARG A 524 -0.59 39.37 2.61
CA ARG A 524 -1.00 40.21 1.47
C ARG A 524 -2.46 40.03 1.11
N ASP A 525 -2.99 38.81 1.12
CA ASP A 525 -4.42 38.53 0.90
C ASP A 525 -5.27 39.32 1.92
N VAL A 526 -4.93 39.26 3.22
CA VAL A 526 -5.63 39.99 4.28
C VAL A 526 -5.44 41.51 4.14
N ARG A 527 -4.23 41.98 3.80
CA ARG A 527 -3.94 43.41 3.59
C ARG A 527 -4.75 44.00 2.42
N TRP A 528 -5.04 43.19 1.41
CA TRP A 528 -5.89 43.56 0.27
C TRP A 528 -7.39 43.40 0.55
N GLY A 529 -7.77 43.13 1.81
CA GLY A 529 -9.17 43.10 2.24
C GLY A 529 -9.84 41.73 2.14
N ALA A 530 -9.10 40.64 1.88
CA ALA A 530 -9.68 39.30 1.98
C ALA A 530 -9.99 38.97 3.45
N ASP A 531 -11.11 38.31 3.68
CA ASP A 531 -11.46 37.77 4.98
C ASP A 531 -10.38 36.78 5.48
N VAL A 532 -10.06 36.84 6.78
CA VAL A 532 -8.99 36.06 7.40
C VAL A 532 -9.24 34.56 7.25
N SER A 533 -10.50 34.12 7.41
CA SER A 533 -10.84 32.71 7.26
C SER A 533 -10.61 32.24 5.81
N THR A 534 -10.93 33.10 4.85
CA THR A 534 -10.71 32.84 3.42
C THR A 534 -9.22 32.85 3.06
N ALA A 535 -8.44 33.76 3.63
CA ALA A 535 -6.99 33.82 3.44
C ALA A 535 -6.31 32.56 3.98
N PHE A 536 -6.68 32.07 5.16
CA PHE A 536 -6.17 30.81 5.71
C PHE A 536 -6.60 29.60 4.88
N ARG A 537 -7.86 29.52 4.40
CA ARG A 537 -8.27 28.44 3.48
C ARG A 537 -7.43 28.42 2.20
N ARG A 538 -7.18 29.59 1.60
CA ARG A 538 -6.29 29.71 0.42
C ARG A 538 -4.85 29.32 0.76
N PHE A 539 -4.34 29.68 1.94
CA PHE A 539 -3.03 29.25 2.43
C PHE A 539 -2.91 27.73 2.51
N ALA A 540 -3.91 27.06 3.09
CA ALA A 540 -3.92 25.60 3.16
C ALA A 540 -4.00 24.95 1.77
N ALA A 541 -4.85 25.48 0.88
CA ALA A 541 -4.97 24.99 -0.50
C ALA A 541 -3.69 25.17 -1.35
N ARG A 542 -2.94 26.26 -1.13
CA ARG A 542 -1.64 26.51 -1.80
C ARG A 542 -0.55 25.57 -1.30
N THR A 543 -0.54 25.31 0.00
CA THR A 543 0.52 24.55 0.67
C THR A 543 0.38 23.05 0.41
N ARG A 544 -0.86 22.54 0.25
CA ARG A 544 -1.18 21.11 0.01
C ARG A 544 -0.58 20.17 1.06
N VAL A 545 -0.45 20.64 2.29
CA VAL A 545 0.04 19.84 3.42
C VAL A 545 -1.12 19.63 4.38
N ARG A 546 -1.40 18.38 4.71
CA ARG A 546 -2.57 18.04 5.53
C ARG A 546 -2.54 18.64 6.93
N MET A 547 -1.37 18.65 7.59
CA MET A 547 -1.21 19.28 8.91
C MET A 547 -1.62 20.76 8.87
N VAL A 548 -1.32 21.46 7.76
CA VAL A 548 -1.76 22.85 7.54
C VAL A 548 -3.26 22.92 7.35
N ALA A 549 -3.82 22.04 6.51
CA ALA A 549 -5.26 22.00 6.27
C ALA A 549 -6.05 21.73 7.55
N GLN A 550 -5.60 20.79 8.40
CA GLN A 550 -6.20 20.48 9.70
C GLN A 550 -6.18 21.69 10.63
N ALA A 551 -5.01 22.28 10.85
CA ALA A 551 -4.88 23.45 11.71
C ALA A 551 -5.73 24.62 11.19
N VAL A 552 -5.69 24.92 9.88
CA VAL A 552 -6.51 25.95 9.27
C VAL A 552 -8.00 25.66 9.41
N THR A 553 -8.44 24.43 9.18
CA THR A 553 -9.85 24.05 9.31
C THR A 553 -10.32 24.20 10.75
N LEU A 554 -9.52 23.78 11.72
CA LEU A 554 -9.83 23.97 13.14
C LEU A 554 -9.94 25.46 13.50
N ILE A 555 -8.95 26.26 13.12
CA ILE A 555 -8.92 27.70 13.41
C ILE A 555 -10.08 28.43 12.73
N THR A 556 -10.36 28.14 11.45
CA THR A 556 -11.41 28.82 10.69
C THR A 556 -12.81 28.50 11.18
N ASN A 557 -13.07 27.26 11.60
CA ASN A 557 -14.34 26.88 12.19
C ASN A 557 -14.51 27.51 13.59
N ALA A 558 -13.46 27.56 14.40
CA ALA A 558 -13.50 28.23 15.69
C ALA A 558 -13.75 29.74 15.56
N MET A 559 -13.08 30.42 14.62
CA MET A 559 -13.31 31.84 14.33
C MET A 559 -14.76 32.15 13.95
N SER A 560 -15.45 31.21 13.31
CA SER A 560 -16.87 31.38 12.93
C SER A 560 -17.84 31.25 14.11
N ALA A 561 -17.40 30.63 15.22
CA ALA A 561 -18.23 30.32 16.36
C ALA A 561 -18.04 31.31 17.53
N SER A 562 -16.81 31.74 17.77
CA SER A 562 -16.46 32.59 18.92
C SER A 562 -15.25 33.49 18.62
N GLY A 563 -15.14 34.58 19.39
CA GLY A 563 -14.00 35.49 19.36
C GLY A 563 -12.80 35.03 20.20
N ASP A 564 -12.98 34.06 21.11
CA ASP A 564 -11.90 33.51 21.93
C ASP A 564 -11.25 32.29 21.24
N ILE A 565 -10.25 32.58 20.41
CA ILE A 565 -9.61 31.59 19.54
C ILE A 565 -8.26 31.13 20.13
N ALA A 566 -7.73 31.82 21.14
CA ALA A 566 -6.44 31.50 21.76
C ALA A 566 -6.39 30.05 22.26
N PRO A 567 -7.42 29.52 22.97
CA PRO A 567 -7.42 28.11 23.38
C PRO A 567 -7.40 27.13 22.19
N VAL A 568 -8.06 27.47 21.08
CA VAL A 568 -8.10 26.65 19.87
C VAL A 568 -6.76 26.64 19.14
N LEU A 569 -6.13 27.82 19.00
CA LEU A 569 -4.79 27.95 18.44
C LEU A 569 -3.76 27.19 19.27
N ARG A 570 -3.91 27.19 20.60
CA ARG A 570 -3.06 26.42 21.51
C ARG A 570 -3.19 24.92 21.26
N ILE A 571 -4.42 24.39 21.23
CA ILE A 571 -4.66 22.96 20.96
C ILE A 571 -4.11 22.56 19.58
N ALA A 572 -4.34 23.39 18.55
CA ALA A 572 -3.80 23.13 17.21
C ALA A 572 -2.25 23.14 17.18
N ALA A 573 -1.62 24.02 17.98
CA ALA A 573 -0.17 24.06 18.11
C ALA A 573 0.37 22.84 18.85
N ASP A 574 -0.26 22.44 19.96
CA ASP A 574 0.13 21.29 20.77
C ASP A 574 0.00 19.99 19.97
N GLU A 575 -1.11 19.81 19.24
CA GLU A 575 -1.32 18.67 18.31
C GLU A 575 -0.22 18.62 17.22
N ALA A 576 0.10 19.77 16.63
CA ALA A 576 1.15 19.86 15.61
C ALA A 576 2.54 19.59 16.19
N GLN A 577 2.79 19.99 17.45
CA GLN A 577 4.04 19.71 18.17
C GLN A 577 4.19 18.24 18.54
N ALA A 578 3.14 17.61 19.08
CA ALA A 578 3.11 16.17 19.37
C ALA A 578 3.40 15.36 18.10
N THR A 579 2.71 15.69 16.99
CA THR A 579 2.96 15.06 15.69
C THR A 579 4.41 15.24 15.21
N ARG A 580 5.02 16.41 15.43
CA ARG A 580 6.42 16.67 15.07
C ARG A 580 7.39 15.88 15.96
N ARG A 581 7.09 15.76 17.25
CA ARG A 581 7.89 15.00 18.22
C ARG A 581 7.91 13.52 17.85
N LEU A 582 6.74 12.90 17.69
CA LEU A 582 6.61 11.49 17.30
C LEU A 582 7.35 11.19 15.99
N ARG A 583 7.25 12.08 14.99
CA ARG A 583 7.98 11.93 13.73
C ARG A 583 9.49 12.01 13.90
N ARG A 584 10.00 12.81 14.84
CA ARG A 584 11.44 12.91 15.12
C ARG A 584 11.94 11.66 15.83
N GLU A 585 11.22 11.19 16.84
CA GLU A 585 11.53 9.95 17.56
C GLU A 585 11.55 8.76 16.59
N ARG A 586 10.51 8.63 15.75
CA ARG A 586 10.48 7.64 14.66
C ARG A 586 11.69 7.76 13.74
N GLN A 587 12.04 8.97 13.27
CA GLN A 587 13.19 9.15 12.38
C GLN A 587 14.50 8.72 13.04
N GLN A 588 14.68 8.98 14.33
CA GLN A 588 15.90 8.59 15.06
C GLN A 588 16.02 7.07 15.20
N GLU A 589 14.94 6.40 15.59
CA GLU A 589 14.91 4.93 15.66
C GLU A 589 15.13 4.29 14.27
N MET A 590 14.43 4.81 13.26
CA MET A 590 14.54 4.30 11.88
C MET A 590 15.95 4.46 11.29
N LEU A 591 16.69 5.51 11.64
CA LEU A 591 18.07 5.70 11.18
C LEU A 591 18.99 4.57 11.65
N THR A 592 18.80 4.09 12.88
CA THR A 592 19.55 2.96 13.42
C THR A 592 19.31 1.70 12.59
N TYR A 593 18.05 1.43 12.20
CA TYR A 593 17.72 0.24 11.40
C TYR A 593 18.23 0.32 9.96
N ILE A 594 18.17 1.50 9.32
CA ILE A 594 18.83 1.71 8.02
C ILE A 594 20.32 1.40 8.12
N LEU A 595 20.98 1.90 9.18
CA LEU A 595 22.42 1.68 9.38
C LEU A 595 22.75 0.19 9.49
N VAL A 596 21.98 -0.59 10.26
CA VAL A 596 22.17 -2.04 10.37
C VAL A 596 22.03 -2.73 9.01
N ILE A 597 21.03 -2.37 8.20
CA ILE A 597 20.84 -2.92 6.85
C ILE A 597 22.01 -2.54 5.93
N TYR A 598 22.52 -1.32 6.03
CA TYR A 598 23.67 -0.88 5.23
C TYR A 598 24.94 -1.66 5.59
N ILE A 599 25.18 -1.86 6.89
CA ILE A 599 26.31 -2.66 7.38
C ILE A 599 26.18 -4.11 6.89
N SER A 600 24.99 -4.70 6.94
CA SER A 600 24.78 -6.08 6.52
C SER A 600 25.04 -6.28 5.02
N VAL A 601 24.58 -5.35 4.17
CA VAL A 601 24.88 -5.36 2.73
C VAL A 601 26.37 -5.14 2.47
N PHE A 602 27.03 -4.28 3.25
CA PHE A 602 28.47 -4.07 3.14
C PHE A 602 29.27 -5.34 3.51
N VAL A 603 28.89 -6.02 4.60
CA VAL A 603 29.48 -7.30 5.00
C VAL A 603 29.22 -8.38 3.96
N PHE A 604 28.00 -8.45 3.41
CA PHE A 604 27.64 -9.34 2.32
C PHE A 604 28.54 -9.15 1.09
N LEU A 605 28.70 -7.89 0.67
CA LEU A 605 29.56 -7.51 -0.45
C LEU A 605 31.03 -7.82 -0.17
N GLY A 606 31.51 -7.57 1.06
CA GLY A 606 32.87 -7.88 1.49
C GLY A 606 33.17 -9.38 1.46
N ILE A 607 32.25 -10.23 1.93
CA ILE A 607 32.42 -11.69 1.91
C ILE A 607 32.42 -12.22 0.47
N ILE A 608 31.53 -11.72 -0.39
CA ILE A 608 31.50 -12.12 -1.80
C ILE A 608 32.76 -11.66 -2.54
N ALA A 609 33.23 -10.44 -2.30
CA ALA A 609 34.50 -9.96 -2.85
C ALA A 609 35.67 -10.85 -2.38
N ALA A 610 35.71 -11.23 -1.11
CA ALA A 610 36.71 -12.14 -0.58
C ALA A 610 36.65 -13.54 -1.22
N LEU A 611 35.45 -14.10 -1.42
CA LEU A 611 35.28 -15.37 -2.15
C LEU A 611 35.78 -15.26 -3.59
N THR A 612 35.51 -14.13 -4.25
CA THR A 612 35.92 -13.91 -5.65
C THR A 612 37.43 -13.79 -5.78
N VAL A 613 38.07 -12.98 -4.93
CA VAL A 613 39.52 -12.68 -5.03
C VAL A 613 40.40 -13.76 -4.41
N ALA A 614 40.00 -14.34 -3.28
CA ALA A 614 40.85 -15.27 -2.54
C ALA A 614 40.48 -16.73 -2.78
N PHE A 615 39.20 -17.07 -2.79
CA PHE A 615 38.77 -18.48 -2.79
C PHE A 615 38.81 -19.10 -4.18
N ILE A 616 38.27 -18.42 -5.20
CA ILE A 616 38.23 -18.97 -6.56
C ILE A 616 39.65 -19.25 -7.12
N PRO A 617 40.61 -18.32 -7.06
CA PRO A 617 41.96 -18.58 -7.58
C PRO A 617 42.68 -19.70 -6.82
N ALA A 618 42.50 -19.79 -5.50
CA ALA A 618 43.11 -20.84 -4.69
C ALA A 618 42.63 -22.26 -5.10
N VAL A 619 41.36 -22.41 -5.46
CA VAL A 619 40.83 -23.67 -6.00
C VAL A 619 41.39 -23.96 -7.39
N GLN A 620 41.51 -22.95 -8.25
CA GLN A 620 42.08 -23.12 -9.60
C GLN A 620 43.55 -23.56 -9.56
N GLU A 621 44.36 -22.98 -8.66
CA GLU A 621 45.76 -23.36 -8.46
C GLU A 621 45.89 -24.79 -7.89
N ALA A 622 45.00 -25.14 -6.95
CA ALA A 622 44.94 -26.49 -6.37
C ALA A 622 44.49 -27.55 -7.40
N GLY A 623 43.54 -27.21 -8.28
CA GLY A 623 43.07 -28.10 -9.36
C GLY A 623 44.03 -28.20 -10.54
N GLY A 624 44.74 -27.12 -10.88
CA GLY A 624 45.67 -27.04 -12.01
C GLY A 624 47.02 -27.75 -11.78
N THR A 625 47.35 -28.11 -10.54
CA THR A 625 48.60 -28.79 -10.18
C THR A 625 48.49 -30.33 -10.17
N ALA A 626 47.30 -30.89 -10.41
CA ALA A 626 47.11 -32.33 -10.58
C ALA A 626 47.51 -32.77 -12.00
N ALA A 627 48.79 -33.10 -12.19
CA ALA A 627 49.24 -33.81 -13.39
C ALA A 627 48.40 -35.10 -13.57
N PRO A 628 48.06 -35.51 -14.82
CA PRO A 628 47.31 -36.73 -15.04
C PRO A 628 48.16 -37.92 -14.59
N ALA A 629 47.89 -38.44 -13.40
CA ALA A 629 48.50 -39.68 -12.94
C ALA A 629 47.91 -40.83 -13.76
N ALA A 630 48.59 -41.15 -14.85
CA ALA A 630 48.32 -42.36 -15.62
C ALA A 630 48.52 -43.58 -14.70
N ASN A 631 47.44 -44.32 -14.47
CA ASN A 631 47.40 -45.68 -13.95
C ASN A 631 47.82 -45.88 -12.47
N ALA A 632 46.90 -45.64 -11.54
CA ALA A 632 46.89 -46.31 -10.24
C ALA A 632 45.44 -46.62 -9.80
N PRO A 633 45.08 -47.89 -9.49
CA PRO A 633 43.75 -48.22 -9.01
C PRO A 633 43.60 -47.83 -7.53
N GLY A 634 42.73 -46.86 -7.27
CA GLY A 634 41.91 -46.67 -6.06
C GLY A 634 42.59 -46.66 -4.69
N THR A 635 42.68 -45.50 -4.04
CA THR A 635 41.98 -45.16 -2.77
C THR A 635 42.39 -43.78 -2.25
N GLY A 636 41.41 -42.94 -1.90
CA GLY A 636 41.58 -41.82 -0.96
C GLY A 636 41.64 -40.43 -1.58
N VAL A 637 40.48 -39.72 -1.56
CA VAL A 637 40.21 -38.26 -1.53
C VAL A 637 40.83 -37.36 -2.64
N THR A 638 41.94 -37.77 -3.26
CA THR A 638 42.71 -37.02 -4.26
C THR A 638 42.12 -37.10 -5.66
N GLY A 639 41.34 -38.14 -5.98
CA GLY A 639 40.60 -38.26 -7.25
C GLY A 639 39.31 -37.43 -7.33
N ALA A 640 38.91 -36.75 -6.25
CA ALA A 640 37.78 -35.81 -6.27
C ALA A 640 38.16 -34.46 -6.91
N PHE A 641 39.45 -34.14 -6.99
CA PHE A 641 39.96 -32.90 -7.59
C PHE A 641 40.28 -33.04 -9.08
N THR A 642 40.08 -34.22 -9.67
CA THR A 642 40.39 -34.47 -11.08
C THR A 642 39.12 -34.43 -11.94
N GLY A 643 38.84 -33.30 -12.58
CA GLY A 643 38.17 -33.33 -13.89
C GLY A 643 36.77 -32.71 -14.05
N THR A 644 36.42 -31.64 -13.33
CA THR A 644 35.34 -30.74 -13.79
C THR A 644 35.93 -29.39 -14.19
N ASP A 645 35.73 -29.00 -15.45
CA ASP A 645 35.99 -27.63 -15.92
C ASP A 645 35.06 -26.67 -15.13
N VAL A 646 35.51 -26.26 -13.95
CA VAL A 646 34.80 -25.29 -13.13
C VAL A 646 34.72 -23.99 -13.92
N ASN A 647 33.50 -23.60 -14.28
CA ASN A 647 33.24 -22.32 -14.93
C ASN A 647 33.35 -21.17 -13.91
N THR A 648 34.58 -20.77 -13.60
CA THR A 648 34.91 -19.65 -12.72
C THR A 648 34.19 -18.36 -13.11
N SER A 649 34.16 -18.05 -14.40
CA SER A 649 33.45 -16.87 -14.93
C SER A 649 31.94 -16.90 -14.68
N ALA A 650 31.34 -18.10 -14.59
CA ALA A 650 29.92 -18.24 -14.28
C ALA A 650 29.63 -17.96 -12.79
N TYR A 651 30.55 -18.32 -11.89
CA TYR A 651 30.43 -17.98 -10.46
C TYR A 651 30.66 -16.50 -10.22
N GLU A 652 31.64 -15.87 -10.86
CA GLU A 652 31.88 -14.42 -10.79
C GLU A 652 30.66 -13.61 -11.23
N LEU A 653 30.09 -13.94 -12.39
CA LEU A 653 28.87 -13.30 -12.90
C LEU A 653 27.68 -13.49 -11.95
N LEU A 654 27.55 -14.70 -11.41
CA LEU A 654 26.47 -15.04 -10.50
C LEU A 654 26.58 -14.27 -9.18
N PHE A 655 27.78 -14.13 -8.64
CA PHE A 655 28.02 -13.32 -7.46
C PHE A 655 27.68 -11.86 -7.68
N PHE A 656 28.06 -11.30 -8.83
CA PHE A 656 27.68 -9.95 -9.19
C PHE A 656 26.16 -9.76 -9.24
N HIS A 657 25.44 -10.68 -9.89
CA HIS A 657 23.98 -10.59 -9.97
C HIS A 657 23.29 -10.78 -8.62
N ILE A 658 23.77 -11.70 -7.78
CA ILE A 658 23.21 -11.89 -6.43
C ILE A 658 23.45 -10.64 -5.58
N SER A 659 24.64 -10.06 -5.62
CA SER A 659 24.93 -8.81 -4.92
C SER A 659 24.07 -7.65 -5.43
N ALA A 660 23.85 -7.55 -6.74
CA ALA A 660 22.99 -6.51 -7.32
C ALA A 660 21.52 -6.69 -6.90
N VAL A 661 21.00 -7.92 -6.98
CA VAL A 661 19.66 -8.28 -6.51
C VAL A 661 19.50 -7.96 -5.02
N GLN A 662 20.47 -8.37 -4.20
CA GLN A 662 20.45 -8.10 -2.77
C GLN A 662 20.50 -6.60 -2.48
N ALA A 663 21.35 -5.82 -3.17
CA ALA A 663 21.42 -4.37 -3.02
C ALA A 663 20.08 -3.68 -3.32
N VAL A 664 19.38 -4.12 -4.37
CA VAL A 664 18.04 -3.58 -4.71
C VAL A 664 17.03 -3.97 -3.64
N CYS A 665 16.92 -5.27 -3.32
CA CYS A 665 15.96 -5.77 -2.34
C CYS A 665 16.16 -5.14 -0.95
N SER A 666 17.40 -5.13 -0.44
CA SER A 666 17.75 -4.52 0.84
C SER A 666 17.53 -3.01 0.84
N GLY A 667 17.83 -2.31 -0.25
CA GLY A 667 17.58 -0.87 -0.34
C GLY A 667 16.09 -0.51 -0.34
N LEU A 668 15.27 -1.30 -1.06
CA LEU A 668 13.82 -1.12 -1.06
C LEU A 668 13.23 -1.35 0.35
N ILE A 669 13.66 -2.41 1.02
CA ILE A 669 13.24 -2.74 2.40
C ILE A 669 13.71 -1.66 3.37
N ALA A 670 14.95 -1.17 3.24
CA ALA A 670 15.48 -0.11 4.09
C ALA A 670 14.60 1.15 4.06
N GLY A 671 14.14 1.58 2.87
CA GLY A 671 13.24 2.74 2.80
C GLY A 671 11.80 2.43 3.21
N GLN A 672 11.31 1.21 3.00
CA GLN A 672 9.98 0.83 3.49
C GLN A 672 9.94 0.85 5.03
N LEU A 673 10.95 0.30 5.69
CA LEU A 673 11.04 0.34 7.15
C LEU A 673 11.20 1.79 7.63
N ALA A 674 12.12 2.55 7.02
CA ALA A 674 12.47 3.87 7.53
C ALA A 674 11.47 4.99 7.25
N GLU A 675 10.84 4.96 6.08
CA GLU A 675 10.00 6.07 5.61
C GLU A 675 8.55 5.65 5.30
N GLY A 676 8.22 4.37 5.46
CA GLY A 676 6.85 3.84 5.36
C GLY A 676 6.39 3.50 3.94
N GLY A 677 7.29 3.51 2.95
CA GLY A 677 6.91 3.20 1.56
C GLY A 677 8.05 2.66 0.72
N VAL A 678 7.72 1.77 -0.23
CA VAL A 678 8.70 1.16 -1.14
C VAL A 678 9.35 2.21 -2.06
N ALA A 679 8.59 3.23 -2.48
CA ALA A 679 9.10 4.34 -3.30
C ALA A 679 10.23 5.12 -2.60
N ASP A 680 10.18 5.21 -1.27
CA ASP A 680 11.21 5.85 -0.48
C ASP A 680 12.51 5.02 -0.42
N GLY A 681 12.40 3.70 -0.61
CA GLY A 681 13.53 2.77 -0.68
C GLY A 681 14.35 2.89 -1.96
N VAL A 682 13.80 3.47 -3.03
CA VAL A 682 14.51 3.56 -4.32
C VAL A 682 15.83 4.34 -4.20
N LYS A 683 15.92 5.34 -3.31
CA LYS A 683 17.17 6.09 -3.07
C LYS A 683 18.25 5.22 -2.42
N HIS A 684 17.85 4.36 -1.48
CA HIS A 684 18.76 3.45 -0.80
C HIS A 684 19.18 2.32 -1.73
N ALA A 685 18.25 1.78 -2.51
CA ALA A 685 18.50 0.76 -3.51
C ALA A 685 19.42 1.27 -4.64
N ALA A 686 19.24 2.50 -5.11
CA ALA A 686 20.15 3.12 -6.07
C ALA A 686 21.56 3.30 -5.49
N GLY A 687 21.67 3.81 -4.25
CA GLY A 687 22.97 3.99 -3.58
C GLY A 687 23.72 2.68 -3.36
N LEU A 688 23.03 1.65 -2.87
CA LEU A 688 23.63 0.32 -2.65
C LEU A 688 24.00 -0.36 -3.97
N LEU A 689 23.18 -0.25 -5.01
CA LEU A 689 23.49 -0.86 -6.31
C LEU A 689 24.65 -0.13 -7.01
N VAL A 690 24.78 1.19 -6.86
CA VAL A 690 25.99 1.93 -7.28
C VAL A 690 27.22 1.43 -6.51
N LEU A 691 27.12 1.25 -5.19
CA LEU A 691 28.21 0.71 -4.38
C LEU A 691 28.61 -0.70 -4.86
N THR A 692 27.65 -1.58 -5.11
CA THR A 692 27.89 -2.93 -5.66
C THR A 692 28.60 -2.85 -7.01
N TYR A 693 28.13 -2.00 -7.92
CA TYR A 693 28.78 -1.79 -9.22
C TYR A 693 30.23 -1.33 -9.06
N LEU A 694 30.50 -0.36 -8.19
CA LEU A 694 31.86 0.14 -7.95
C LEU A 694 32.79 -0.90 -7.33
N VAL A 695 32.31 -1.71 -6.39
CA VAL A 695 33.13 -2.77 -5.77
C VAL A 695 33.48 -3.84 -6.79
N PHE A 696 32.52 -4.32 -7.59
CA PHE A 696 32.82 -5.31 -8.63
C PHE A 696 33.68 -4.73 -9.75
N ALA A 697 33.49 -3.46 -10.10
CA ALA A 697 34.38 -2.79 -11.04
C ALA A 697 35.82 -2.74 -10.53
N PHE A 698 36.04 -2.51 -9.22
CA PHE A 698 37.37 -2.50 -8.62
C PHE A 698 37.96 -3.90 -8.37
N VAL A 699 37.10 -4.90 -8.13
CA VAL A 699 37.52 -6.29 -7.89
C VAL A 699 37.84 -7.04 -9.20
N LEU A 700 37.13 -6.71 -10.28
CA LEU A 700 37.31 -7.31 -11.62
C LEU A 700 38.33 -6.56 -12.50
N LEU A 701 38.73 -5.34 -12.12
CA LEU A 701 39.89 -4.60 -12.68
C LEU A 701 41.18 -5.01 -11.97
#